data_AF-A0A537MDP8-F1
#
_entry.id   AF-A0A537MDP8-F1
#
_cell.length_a   1.000
_cell.length_b   1.000
_cell.length_c   1.000
_cell.angle_alpha   90.00
_cell.angle_beta   90.00
_cell.angle_gamma   90.00
#
_symmetry.space_group_name_H-M   'P 1'
#
loop_
_entity.id
_entity.type
_entity.pdbx_description
1 polymer ?
#
loop_
_entity_poly.entity_id
_entity_poly.type
_entity_poly.pdbx_seq_one_letter_code
_entity_poly.pdbx_strand_id
1 'polypeptide(L)'
;MKRISRPLSEMETRYDAIVVGSGYGGGAAASRLARMGYKVALLERGEERLPGEFPDTPAEATRESQVNGAKGHLGRATGLFDLHAGKDINVLVGCGLGGTSLINANVSLKADPRLFDDPAWPAGVGDADLATGYERALTMLKPRAYPDGGADYPKLNKLEAMKAAAAAFGVPLSLPPINVSFSAGYNPAGIWQPACNLCGDCCSGCNTGAKSTTQMNYLPDAAAFGAEIFCGVKVRSVSAREGGGWCVHYAPLSLGREGFEAEEPTVCADIVVLAGGTLGSTEILFRSRERGLPISDRIGQGFSGNGDVLAFGYNNDRPIDGIGFGQDSPSYDYRTDGRRPVGPCISGLIDLRAARDGADDVERGMVIEEGSIPGGIGPFLPGVMAACASALGTDTDTGDYFTEKAREIESLVRGPYHGAVNHTQTFLVMSHDGAGGVMEFADDRLGVVWPGVGEMDGFKRVAANLEKAVAATGGTYVPNPIWTDLLDHNLVTVHPLGGCRMADDAAEGVVDGRCRVFSGASGAAVHEGLYVCDGSIMPRSLGVNPLLTITAFTERAMMKLAADRGRTIDMTPAAQQAPDEGAATVGIRFTEKMAGTVVPAGGGVPSDCHFVVTVIAEDADRLLREAAHEADLIGTLHLPAVSPDPLTIEKGRFNLFTEAPDKAATRLMEYRMPLATAEGTAFYFYGRKLIHDDRGLDLWGDTTTLFVKIYCGRDDQSPLAFEGTLKIDPMDFAHQLTTMTVTNAPSLLSRLNTIRKFSMFFAGQLFDTYKGMAPKPSHDGT
;
A
#
# COMPACT_ATOMS: atom_id res chain seq x y z
N MET A 1 5.73 11.89 -14.33
CA MET A 1 6.26 11.78 -12.95
C MET A 1 7.31 10.69 -12.96
N LYS A 2 8.44 10.87 -12.25
CA LYS A 2 9.48 9.84 -12.15
C LYS A 2 9.07 8.77 -11.13
N ARG A 3 9.46 7.51 -11.37
CA ARG A 3 9.39 6.45 -10.35
C ARG A 3 10.39 6.73 -9.23
N ILE A 4 9.93 6.72 -7.99
CA ILE A 4 10.75 7.03 -6.80
C ILE A 4 11.09 5.78 -5.97
N SER A 5 10.46 4.64 -6.26
CA SER A 5 10.86 3.38 -5.64
C SER A 5 12.22 2.90 -6.15
N ARG A 6 13.00 2.30 -5.26
CA ARG A 6 14.32 1.72 -5.54
C ARG A 6 14.24 0.19 -5.56
N PRO A 7 15.13 -0.48 -6.31
CA PRO A 7 15.27 -1.93 -6.24
C PRO A 7 15.57 -2.38 -4.81
N LEU A 8 14.98 -3.49 -4.39
CA LEU A 8 15.20 -4.06 -3.06
C LEU A 8 16.66 -4.47 -2.82
N SER A 9 17.42 -4.75 -3.89
CA SER A 9 18.87 -5.02 -3.84
C SER A 9 19.73 -3.85 -3.38
N GLU A 10 19.19 -2.63 -3.46
CA GLU A 10 19.88 -1.42 -2.99
C GLU A 10 19.64 -1.14 -1.50
N MET A 11 18.72 -1.86 -0.86
CA MET A 11 18.43 -1.71 0.57
C MET A 11 19.65 -2.04 1.41
N GLU A 12 19.96 -1.16 2.36
CA GLU A 12 20.97 -1.41 3.36
C GLU A 12 20.39 -2.12 4.58
N THR A 13 21.24 -2.75 5.37
CA THR A 13 20.81 -3.44 6.61
C THR A 13 20.58 -2.50 7.77
N ARG A 14 21.00 -1.22 7.64
CA ARG A 14 20.80 -0.22 8.68
C ARG A 14 20.51 1.18 8.12
N TYR A 15 19.54 1.83 8.76
CA TYR A 15 19.16 3.22 8.55
C TYR A 15 19.16 3.99 9.88
N ASP A 16 19.07 5.31 9.84
CA ASP A 16 18.82 6.08 11.07
C ASP A 16 17.34 5.93 11.47
N ALA A 17 16.45 5.94 10.48
CA ALA A 17 15.03 5.76 10.66
C ALA A 17 14.39 4.87 9.58
N ILE A 18 13.44 4.03 9.99
CA ILE A 18 12.57 3.25 9.09
C ILE A 18 11.13 3.71 9.26
N VAL A 19 10.43 3.91 8.15
CA VAL A 19 9.00 4.17 8.11
C VAL A 19 8.30 3.01 7.41
N VAL A 20 7.28 2.45 8.05
CA VAL A 20 6.53 1.30 7.53
C VAL A 20 5.19 1.77 7.00
N GLY A 21 4.95 1.62 5.70
CA GLY A 21 3.75 2.11 5.02
C GLY A 21 3.90 3.51 4.46
N SER A 22 3.21 3.79 3.34
CA SER A 22 3.36 5.02 2.56
C SER A 22 2.09 5.89 2.47
N GLY A 23 1.12 5.63 3.35
CA GLY A 23 -0.11 6.43 3.46
C GLY A 23 0.14 7.85 3.99
N TYR A 24 -0.92 8.54 4.43
CA TYR A 24 -0.84 9.91 4.95
C TYR A 24 0.19 10.09 6.08
N GLY A 25 0.13 9.21 7.08
CA GLY A 25 1.09 9.25 8.18
C GLY A 25 2.50 8.85 7.75
N GLY A 26 2.64 7.76 6.99
CA GLY A 26 3.96 7.28 6.54
C GLY A 26 4.69 8.26 5.62
N GLY A 27 3.99 8.83 4.65
CA GLY A 27 4.54 9.87 3.78
C GLY A 27 4.99 11.11 4.56
N ALA A 28 4.15 11.59 5.49
CA ALA A 28 4.51 12.73 6.34
C ALA A 28 5.72 12.41 7.23
N ALA A 29 5.75 11.26 7.89
CA ALA A 29 6.89 10.85 8.72
C ALA A 29 8.19 10.76 7.92
N ALA A 30 8.19 10.08 6.77
CA ALA A 30 9.37 9.91 5.94
C ALA A 30 9.89 11.26 5.40
N SER A 31 9.01 12.13 4.93
CA SER A 31 9.36 13.49 4.49
C SER A 31 10.04 14.29 5.61
N ARG A 32 9.45 14.29 6.82
CA ARG A 32 9.98 15.08 7.92
C ARG A 32 11.28 14.49 8.47
N LEU A 33 11.40 13.18 8.59
CA LEU A 33 12.65 12.52 9.00
C LEU A 33 13.80 12.81 8.01
N ALA A 34 13.54 12.72 6.71
CA ALA A 34 14.53 13.07 5.68
C ALA A 34 14.95 14.54 5.77
N ARG A 35 13.99 15.45 5.97
CA ARG A 35 14.23 16.89 6.18
C ARG A 35 14.93 17.25 7.50
N MET A 36 14.96 16.33 8.47
CA MET A 36 15.83 16.43 9.66
C MET A 36 17.26 15.95 9.41
N GLY A 37 17.56 15.48 8.18
CA GLY A 37 18.85 14.97 7.76
C GLY A 37 19.12 13.52 8.18
N TYR A 38 18.08 12.74 8.49
CA TYR A 38 18.23 11.31 8.75
C TYR A 38 18.37 10.52 7.45
N LYS A 39 19.14 9.43 7.50
CA LYS A 39 19.09 8.39 6.47
C LYS A 39 17.83 7.55 6.70
N VAL A 40 16.87 7.66 5.79
CA VAL A 40 15.53 7.07 5.94
C VAL A 40 15.30 5.95 4.93
N ALA A 41 14.75 4.83 5.39
CA ALA A 41 14.09 3.86 4.52
C ALA A 41 12.56 3.89 4.73
N LEU A 42 11.79 3.93 3.65
CA LEU A 42 10.35 3.70 3.66
C LEU A 42 10.05 2.33 3.05
N LEU A 43 9.30 1.50 3.76
CA LEU A 43 8.92 0.14 3.34
C LEU A 43 7.43 0.09 3.02
N GLU A 44 7.08 -0.18 1.77
CA GLU A 44 5.70 -0.27 1.29
C GLU A 44 5.37 -1.70 0.82
N ARG A 45 4.23 -2.24 1.27
CA ARG A 45 3.77 -3.58 0.91
C ARG A 45 3.37 -3.66 -0.57
N GLY A 46 2.66 -2.66 -1.08
CA GLY A 46 2.15 -2.63 -2.44
C GLY A 46 3.17 -2.17 -3.49
N GLU A 47 2.68 -1.95 -4.72
CA GLU A 47 3.46 -1.53 -5.88
C GLU A 47 3.37 -0.01 -6.11
N GLU A 48 4.38 0.56 -6.78
CA GLU A 48 4.33 1.94 -7.29
C GLU A 48 3.57 1.98 -8.63
N ARG A 49 2.46 2.73 -8.67
CA ARG A 49 1.64 2.93 -9.88
C ARG A 49 1.57 4.41 -10.23
N LEU A 50 1.96 4.80 -11.43
CA LEU A 50 1.89 6.18 -11.90
C LEU A 50 0.54 6.46 -12.58
N PRO A 51 0.14 7.75 -12.75
CA PRO A 51 -1.01 8.07 -13.59
C PRO A 51 -0.89 7.44 -14.99
N GLY A 52 -1.94 6.74 -15.40
CA GLY A 52 -1.98 5.91 -16.61
C GLY A 52 -1.83 4.41 -16.32
N GLU A 53 -1.46 4.02 -15.10
CA GLU A 53 -1.29 2.62 -14.68
C GLU A 53 -2.36 2.15 -13.69
N PHE A 54 -3.27 3.03 -13.25
CA PHE A 54 -4.38 2.65 -12.38
C PHE A 54 -5.46 1.89 -13.16
N PRO A 55 -6.16 0.92 -12.53
CA PRO A 55 -7.18 0.13 -13.20
C PRO A 55 -8.34 1.01 -13.67
N ASP A 56 -8.67 0.93 -14.95
CA ASP A 56 -9.75 1.70 -15.56
C ASP A 56 -10.76 0.83 -16.35
N THR A 57 -10.50 -0.48 -16.40
CA THR A 57 -11.42 -1.51 -16.87
C THR A 57 -11.86 -2.47 -15.75
N PRO A 58 -13.02 -3.14 -15.88
CA PRO A 58 -13.45 -4.13 -14.88
C PRO A 58 -12.47 -5.30 -14.69
N ALA A 59 -11.83 -5.74 -15.77
CA ALA A 59 -10.87 -6.84 -15.74
C ALA A 59 -9.59 -6.44 -14.97
N GLU A 60 -9.15 -5.19 -15.10
CA GLU A 60 -8.02 -4.66 -14.32
C GLU A 60 -8.39 -4.48 -12.86
N ALA A 61 -9.55 -3.87 -12.57
CA ALA A 61 -10.03 -3.71 -11.20
C ALA A 61 -10.11 -5.06 -10.47
N THR A 62 -10.58 -6.11 -11.16
CA THR A 62 -10.60 -7.49 -10.63
C THR A 62 -9.19 -8.03 -10.36
N ARG A 63 -8.24 -7.82 -11.27
CA ARG A 63 -6.84 -8.25 -11.08
C ARG A 63 -6.15 -7.52 -9.93
N GLU A 64 -6.56 -6.28 -9.69
CA GLU A 64 -6.04 -5.42 -8.63
C GLU A 64 -6.83 -5.54 -7.33
N SER A 65 -7.85 -6.41 -7.27
CA SER A 65 -8.59 -6.68 -6.04
C SER A 65 -7.97 -7.83 -5.26
N GLN A 66 -7.91 -7.67 -3.95
CA GLN A 66 -7.54 -8.70 -3.01
C GLN A 66 -8.52 -8.72 -1.83
N VAL A 67 -8.73 -9.91 -1.26
CA VAL A 67 -9.63 -10.12 -0.13
C VAL A 67 -8.92 -10.90 0.95
N ASN A 68 -8.97 -10.40 2.18
CA ASN A 68 -8.48 -11.05 3.37
C ASN A 68 -9.68 -11.38 4.27
N GLY A 69 -9.85 -12.62 4.69
CA GLY A 69 -10.94 -12.99 5.61
C GLY A 69 -10.73 -14.34 6.28
N ALA A 70 -11.75 -14.83 6.97
CA ALA A 70 -11.68 -16.09 7.73
C ALA A 70 -11.26 -17.30 6.86
N LYS A 71 -11.62 -17.30 5.58
CA LYS A 71 -11.28 -18.36 4.61
C LYS A 71 -9.86 -18.26 4.03
N GLY A 72 -9.09 -17.24 4.41
CA GLY A 72 -7.74 -16.98 3.90
C GLY A 72 -7.65 -15.74 3.02
N HIS A 73 -6.59 -15.69 2.20
CA HIS A 73 -6.29 -14.61 1.26
C HIS A 73 -6.67 -15.01 -0.17
N LEU A 74 -7.28 -14.09 -0.91
CA LEU A 74 -7.58 -14.24 -2.34
C LEU A 74 -7.06 -13.01 -3.09
N GLY A 75 -6.48 -13.24 -4.27
CA GLY A 75 -5.93 -12.18 -5.12
C GLY A 75 -4.42 -12.04 -4.97
N ARG A 76 -3.85 -10.95 -5.48
CA ARG A 76 -2.43 -10.62 -5.30
C ARG A 76 -2.26 -9.86 -4.01
N ALA A 77 -1.29 -10.25 -3.17
CA ALA A 77 -0.94 -9.51 -1.95
C ALA A 77 -0.57 -8.03 -2.20
N THR A 78 -0.20 -7.68 -3.44
CA THR A 78 0.14 -6.31 -3.88
C THR A 78 -0.98 -5.61 -4.68
N GLY A 79 -2.15 -6.23 -4.82
CA GLY A 79 -3.30 -5.65 -5.55
C GLY A 79 -3.82 -4.37 -4.90
N LEU A 80 -4.16 -3.36 -5.69
CA LEU A 80 -4.53 -2.02 -5.21
C LEU A 80 -5.68 -1.99 -4.18
N PHE A 81 -6.76 -2.75 -4.39
CA PHE A 81 -7.95 -2.74 -3.54
C PHE A 81 -7.89 -3.89 -2.55
N ASP A 82 -7.71 -3.60 -1.27
CA ASP A 82 -7.58 -4.61 -0.20
C ASP A 82 -8.80 -4.59 0.70
N LEU A 83 -9.68 -5.59 0.51
CA LEU A 83 -10.88 -5.79 1.29
C LEU A 83 -10.62 -6.78 2.43
N HIS A 84 -10.75 -6.32 3.67
CA HIS A 84 -10.74 -7.15 4.86
C HIS A 84 -12.18 -7.50 5.21
N ALA A 85 -12.57 -8.74 4.90
CA ALA A 85 -13.89 -9.27 5.15
C ALA A 85 -14.00 -9.76 6.60
N GLY A 86 -14.73 -8.99 7.42
CA GLY A 86 -15.00 -9.30 8.82
C GLY A 86 -16.39 -9.90 9.02
N LYS A 87 -16.64 -10.42 10.22
CA LYS A 87 -17.93 -11.02 10.57
C LYS A 87 -19.06 -9.99 10.71
N ASP A 88 -18.74 -8.79 11.21
CA ASP A 88 -19.72 -7.73 11.49
C ASP A 88 -19.46 -6.47 10.65
N ILE A 89 -18.20 -6.24 10.24
CA ILE A 89 -17.79 -5.08 9.45
C ILE A 89 -16.67 -5.45 8.48
N ASN A 90 -16.78 -4.97 7.26
CA ASN A 90 -15.76 -5.06 6.23
C ASN A 90 -14.96 -3.76 6.17
N VAL A 91 -13.66 -3.85 5.87
CA VAL A 91 -12.78 -2.69 5.76
C VAL A 91 -12.12 -2.68 4.38
N LEU A 92 -12.25 -1.58 3.64
CA LEU A 92 -11.58 -1.40 2.35
C LEU A 92 -10.42 -0.41 2.48
N VAL A 93 -9.21 -0.83 2.13
CA VAL A 93 -8.00 0.00 2.13
C VAL A 93 -7.24 -0.07 0.80
N GLY A 94 -6.41 0.93 0.52
CA GLY A 94 -5.54 0.93 -0.65
C GLY A 94 -4.17 0.33 -0.35
N CYS A 95 -3.64 -0.47 -1.28
CA CYS A 95 -2.31 -1.10 -1.19
C CYS A 95 -1.41 -0.65 -2.35
N GLY A 96 -0.37 0.12 -2.06
CA GLY A 96 0.51 0.71 -3.07
C GLY A 96 1.27 1.90 -2.53
N LEU A 97 2.26 2.39 -3.29
CA LEU A 97 3.05 3.56 -2.92
C LEU A 97 2.17 4.82 -2.89
N GLY A 98 1.63 5.12 -1.71
CA GLY A 98 0.64 6.15 -1.44
C GLY A 98 -0.50 5.69 -0.52
N GLY A 99 -0.63 4.39 -0.26
CA GLY A 99 -1.69 3.76 0.53
C GLY A 99 -3.09 4.12 0.03
N THR A 100 -4.05 4.27 0.96
CA THR A 100 -5.44 4.63 0.63
C THR A 100 -5.59 6.02 -0.02
N SER A 101 -4.57 6.88 -0.01
CA SER A 101 -4.64 8.14 -0.78
C SER A 101 -4.81 7.89 -2.29
N LEU A 102 -4.38 6.73 -2.78
CA LEU A 102 -4.54 6.32 -4.17
C LEU A 102 -6.02 6.11 -4.54
N ILE A 103 -6.84 5.59 -3.63
CA ILE A 103 -8.23 5.17 -3.90
C ILE A 103 -9.31 5.97 -3.12
N ASN A 104 -8.93 6.94 -2.29
CA ASN A 104 -9.91 7.73 -1.53
C ASN A 104 -10.59 8.84 -2.34
N ALA A 105 -11.53 9.52 -1.69
CA ALA A 105 -12.36 10.58 -2.28
C ALA A 105 -11.83 12.03 -2.05
N ASN A 106 -10.58 12.19 -1.59
CA ASN A 106 -9.83 13.46 -1.48
C ASN A 106 -10.20 14.49 -0.42
N VAL A 107 -11.18 14.25 0.45
CA VAL A 107 -11.69 15.30 1.34
C VAL A 107 -10.76 15.61 2.53
N SER A 108 -10.43 16.89 2.71
CA SER A 108 -9.52 17.41 3.75
C SER A 108 -10.27 18.26 4.79
N LEU A 109 -11.15 17.64 5.58
CA LEU A 109 -11.88 18.32 6.65
C LEU A 109 -11.11 18.26 7.98
N LYS A 110 -11.19 19.34 8.76
CA LYS A 110 -10.72 19.35 10.15
C LYS A 110 -11.75 18.63 11.03
N ALA A 111 -11.26 17.84 11.98
CA ALA A 111 -12.09 17.28 13.05
C ALA A 111 -12.70 18.41 13.89
N ASP A 112 -13.85 18.15 14.49
CA ASP A 112 -14.46 19.09 15.43
C ASP A 112 -13.56 19.22 16.67
N PRO A 113 -13.10 20.43 17.04
CA PRO A 113 -12.17 20.60 18.14
C PRO A 113 -12.72 20.13 19.49
N ARG A 114 -14.05 20.10 19.67
CA ARG A 114 -14.70 19.57 20.89
C ARG A 114 -14.34 18.10 21.15
N LEU A 115 -13.97 17.35 20.11
CA LEU A 115 -13.54 15.96 20.25
C LEU A 115 -12.25 15.84 21.07
N PHE A 116 -11.36 16.84 21.03
CA PHE A 116 -10.08 16.77 21.75
C PHE A 116 -10.21 17.09 23.25
N ASP A 117 -11.40 17.54 23.70
CA ASP A 117 -11.75 17.71 25.11
C ASP A 117 -12.37 16.42 25.70
N ASP A 118 -12.65 15.42 24.85
CA ASP A 118 -13.20 14.14 25.29
C ASP A 118 -12.15 13.31 26.07
N PRO A 119 -12.51 12.68 27.20
CA PRO A 119 -11.58 11.89 28.02
C PRO A 119 -10.93 10.70 27.32
N ALA A 120 -11.44 10.25 26.17
CA ALA A 120 -10.80 9.22 25.36
C ALA A 120 -9.48 9.71 24.75
N TRP A 121 -9.27 11.02 24.63
CA TRP A 121 -8.01 11.60 24.18
C TRP A 121 -7.07 11.91 25.34
N PRO A 122 -5.74 11.82 25.14
CA PRO A 122 -4.77 12.26 26.13
C PRO A 122 -4.95 13.73 26.51
N ALA A 123 -4.70 14.05 27.78
CA ALA A 123 -4.84 15.42 28.27
C ALA A 123 -3.96 16.40 27.48
N GLY A 124 -4.57 17.49 27.00
CA GLY A 124 -3.86 18.55 26.28
C GLY A 124 -3.39 18.17 24.86
N VAL A 125 -3.96 17.12 24.26
CA VAL A 125 -3.58 16.70 22.90
C VAL A 125 -3.89 17.76 21.83
N GLY A 126 -4.94 18.57 22.05
CA GLY A 126 -5.37 19.69 21.20
C GLY A 126 -4.48 20.94 21.33
N ASP A 127 -3.17 20.76 21.47
CA ASP A 127 -2.20 21.85 21.69
C ASP A 127 -1.91 22.67 20.41
N ALA A 128 -1.10 23.72 20.56
CA ALA A 128 -0.67 24.57 19.45
C ALA A 128 0.10 23.79 18.37
N ASP A 129 0.84 22.74 18.74
CA ASP A 129 1.56 21.90 17.78
C ASP A 129 0.57 21.12 16.89
N LEU A 130 -0.60 20.72 17.40
CA LEU A 130 -1.63 20.09 16.56
C LEU A 130 -2.18 21.09 15.53
N ALA A 131 -2.43 22.34 15.94
CA ALA A 131 -2.85 23.40 15.02
C ALA A 131 -1.80 23.64 13.92
N THR A 132 -0.52 23.72 14.27
CA THR A 132 0.57 23.80 13.29
C THR A 132 0.67 22.53 12.43
N GLY A 133 0.37 21.36 12.98
CA GLY A 133 0.28 20.11 12.22
C GLY A 133 -0.78 20.18 11.12
N TYR A 134 -1.97 20.69 11.43
CA TYR A 134 -3.01 20.95 10.43
C TYR A 134 -2.56 21.95 9.36
N GLU A 135 -1.88 23.04 9.74
CA GLU A 135 -1.37 24.05 8.80
C GLU A 135 -0.34 23.47 7.82
N ARG A 136 0.59 22.65 8.33
CA ARG A 136 1.60 21.97 7.49
C ARG A 136 0.95 20.97 6.54
N ALA A 137 0.00 20.18 7.02
CA ALA A 137 -0.75 19.24 6.20
C ALA A 137 -1.51 19.97 5.08
N LEU A 138 -2.23 21.05 5.40
CA LEU A 138 -2.95 21.88 4.42
C LEU A 138 -2.00 22.52 3.41
N THR A 139 -0.82 22.94 3.84
CA THR A 139 0.20 23.51 2.95
C THR A 139 0.68 22.48 1.93
N MET A 140 1.02 21.27 2.38
CA MET A 140 1.55 20.21 1.50
C MET A 140 0.48 19.59 0.59
N LEU A 141 -0.69 19.26 1.15
CA LEU A 141 -1.79 18.63 0.41
C LEU A 141 -2.48 19.62 -0.55
N LYS A 142 -2.48 20.91 -0.19
CA LYS A 142 -3.06 22.03 -0.94
C LYS A 142 -4.52 21.79 -1.38
N PRO A 143 -5.43 21.39 -0.47
CA PRO A 143 -6.80 21.12 -0.85
C PRO A 143 -7.52 22.39 -1.31
N ARG A 144 -8.45 22.23 -2.25
CA ARG A 144 -9.28 23.31 -2.80
C ARG A 144 -10.71 22.82 -2.97
N ALA A 145 -11.68 23.69 -2.73
CA ALA A 145 -13.07 23.42 -3.09
C ALA A 145 -13.22 23.37 -4.62
N TYR A 146 -14.20 22.61 -5.09
CA TYR A 146 -14.59 22.64 -6.50
C TYR A 146 -15.02 24.06 -6.92
N PRO A 147 -14.44 24.66 -7.98
CA PRO A 147 -14.80 26.01 -8.43
C PRO A 147 -16.11 26.00 -9.23
N ASP A 148 -17.22 25.66 -8.56
CA ASP A 148 -18.54 25.48 -9.16
C ASP A 148 -19.01 26.70 -9.96
N GLY A 149 -19.34 26.49 -11.24
CA GLY A 149 -19.80 27.53 -12.14
C GLY A 149 -18.76 28.61 -12.49
N GLY A 150 -17.47 28.34 -12.27
CA GLY A 150 -16.36 29.20 -12.69
C GLY A 150 -16.15 29.23 -14.21
N ALA A 151 -15.26 30.12 -14.69
CA ALA A 151 -14.97 30.28 -16.12
C ALA A 151 -14.47 28.97 -16.78
N ASP A 152 -13.68 28.19 -16.04
CA ASP A 152 -13.06 26.96 -16.52
C ASP A 152 -13.70 25.68 -15.95
N TYR A 153 -14.76 25.81 -15.15
CA TYR A 153 -15.40 24.68 -14.47
C TYR A 153 -16.93 24.85 -14.41
N PRO A 154 -17.69 23.92 -15.03
CA PRO A 154 -19.14 24.05 -15.14
C PRO A 154 -19.86 23.74 -13.82
N LYS A 155 -21.18 23.92 -13.82
CA LYS A 155 -22.02 23.36 -12.76
C LYS A 155 -22.16 21.85 -12.92
N LEU A 156 -22.17 21.14 -11.81
CA LEU A 156 -22.34 19.68 -11.78
C LEU A 156 -23.76 19.29 -11.38
N ASN A 157 -24.35 18.33 -12.09
CA ASN A 157 -25.72 17.88 -11.83
C ASN A 157 -25.86 17.24 -10.44
N LYS A 158 -24.92 16.39 -10.03
CA LYS A 158 -24.85 15.83 -8.66
C LYS A 158 -24.78 16.90 -7.57
N LEU A 159 -24.14 18.04 -7.83
CA LEU A 159 -24.02 19.14 -6.88
C LEU A 159 -25.33 19.92 -6.75
N GLU A 160 -26.03 20.14 -7.87
CA GLU A 160 -27.37 20.76 -7.85
C GLU A 160 -28.41 19.84 -7.16
N ALA A 161 -28.28 18.51 -7.28
CA ALA A 161 -29.07 17.55 -6.51
C ALA A 161 -28.76 17.64 -5.01
N MET A 162 -27.47 17.66 -4.65
CA MET A 162 -27.03 17.82 -3.26
C MET A 162 -27.47 19.15 -2.64
N LYS A 163 -27.58 20.21 -3.44
CA LYS A 163 -28.15 21.50 -3.02
C LYS A 163 -29.63 21.40 -2.64
N ALA A 164 -30.41 20.61 -3.37
CA ALA A 164 -31.82 20.36 -3.03
C ALA A 164 -31.93 19.56 -1.71
N ALA A 165 -31.09 18.52 -1.56
CA ALA A 165 -30.99 17.77 -0.32
C ALA A 165 -30.61 18.67 0.88
N ALA A 166 -29.61 19.54 0.74
CA ALA A 166 -29.20 20.48 1.80
C ALA A 166 -30.35 21.39 2.28
N ALA A 167 -31.17 21.88 1.33
CA ALA A 167 -32.31 22.72 1.63
C ALA A 167 -33.36 22.02 2.51
N ALA A 168 -33.55 20.70 2.36
CA ALA A 168 -34.46 19.93 3.21
C ALA A 168 -34.03 19.91 4.69
N PHE A 169 -32.73 20.06 4.98
CA PHE A 169 -32.22 20.17 6.34
C PHE A 169 -32.29 21.60 6.90
N GLY A 170 -32.49 22.60 6.04
CA GLY A 170 -32.44 24.01 6.39
C GLY A 170 -31.01 24.54 6.54
N VAL A 171 -30.03 23.90 5.88
CA VAL A 171 -28.62 24.32 5.88
C VAL A 171 -28.15 24.63 4.46
N PRO A 172 -27.18 25.52 4.28
CA PRO A 172 -26.58 25.74 2.97
C PRO A 172 -25.73 24.53 2.56
N LEU A 173 -25.69 24.26 1.26
CA LEU A 173 -24.68 23.37 0.68
C LEU A 173 -23.30 23.96 0.91
N SER A 174 -22.37 23.15 1.41
CA SER A 174 -20.96 23.48 1.52
C SER A 174 -20.15 22.80 0.42
N LEU A 175 -19.06 23.43 -0.02
CA LEU A 175 -18.10 22.83 -0.94
C LEU A 175 -16.86 22.44 -0.14
N PRO A 176 -16.62 21.14 0.11
CA PRO A 176 -15.52 20.72 0.96
C PRO A 176 -14.17 20.96 0.27
N PRO A 177 -13.11 21.27 1.03
CA PRO A 177 -11.76 21.31 0.51
C PRO A 177 -11.30 19.89 0.12
N ILE A 178 -10.96 19.68 -1.15
CA ILE A 178 -10.52 18.39 -1.69
C ILE A 178 -9.10 18.46 -2.26
N ASN A 179 -8.33 17.38 -2.13
CA ASN A 179 -6.97 17.21 -2.65
C ASN A 179 -6.96 17.01 -4.18
N VAL A 180 -7.48 17.97 -4.93
CA VAL A 180 -7.56 17.95 -6.39
C VAL A 180 -7.05 19.27 -6.95
N SER A 181 -6.22 19.19 -7.99
CA SER A 181 -5.76 20.36 -8.71
C SER A 181 -6.79 20.80 -9.75
N PHE A 182 -7.22 22.05 -9.68
CA PHE A 182 -8.10 22.70 -10.67
C PHE A 182 -7.33 23.68 -11.57
N SER A 183 -6.00 23.67 -11.52
CA SER A 183 -5.16 24.53 -12.34
C SER A 183 -3.82 23.84 -12.56
N ALA A 184 -3.35 23.77 -13.80
CA ALA A 184 -2.05 23.17 -14.08
C ALA A 184 -0.93 23.95 -13.39
N GLY A 185 0.02 23.27 -12.76
CA GLY A 185 1.09 23.92 -12.04
C GLY A 185 1.91 22.98 -11.17
N TYR A 186 3.01 23.51 -10.63
CA TYR A 186 3.80 22.82 -9.61
C TYR A 186 3.11 22.91 -8.24
N ASN A 187 3.11 21.77 -7.54
CA ASN A 187 2.66 21.68 -6.16
C ASN A 187 3.83 21.97 -5.17
N PRO A 188 3.58 22.02 -3.86
CA PRO A 188 4.60 22.32 -2.85
C PRO A 188 5.80 21.35 -2.82
N ALA A 189 5.61 20.11 -3.30
CA ALA A 189 6.67 19.11 -3.41
C ALA A 189 7.47 19.20 -4.73
N GLY A 190 7.24 20.26 -5.53
CA GLY A 190 7.93 20.45 -6.81
C GLY A 190 7.43 19.54 -7.92
N ILE A 191 6.25 18.91 -7.77
CA ILE A 191 5.66 18.02 -8.77
C ILE A 191 4.68 18.78 -9.64
N TRP A 192 4.83 18.67 -10.97
CA TRP A 192 3.88 19.21 -11.94
C TRP A 192 2.58 18.39 -11.93
N GLN A 193 1.45 19.05 -11.76
CA GLN A 193 0.12 18.43 -11.84
C GLN A 193 -0.74 19.15 -12.89
N PRO A 194 -1.45 18.41 -13.75
CA PRO A 194 -2.46 18.99 -14.63
C PRO A 194 -3.72 19.39 -13.85
N ALA A 195 -4.59 20.16 -14.50
CA ALA A 195 -5.91 20.47 -13.97
C ALA A 195 -6.85 19.26 -14.12
N CYS A 196 -7.79 19.07 -13.17
CA CYS A 196 -8.79 18.02 -13.21
C CYS A 196 -9.69 18.17 -14.46
N ASN A 197 -9.90 17.08 -15.18
CA ASN A 197 -10.74 17.02 -16.37
C ASN A 197 -12.18 16.55 -16.10
N LEU A 198 -12.57 16.34 -14.83
CA LEU A 198 -13.94 16.04 -14.38
C LEU A 198 -14.47 14.63 -14.73
N CYS A 199 -13.57 13.65 -14.85
CA CYS A 199 -13.91 12.31 -15.32
C CYS A 199 -14.58 11.37 -14.30
N GLY A 200 -14.62 11.71 -13.00
CA GLY A 200 -15.32 10.91 -11.98
C GLY A 200 -14.59 9.68 -11.41
N ASP A 201 -13.37 9.34 -11.86
CA ASP A 201 -12.67 8.10 -11.46
C ASP A 201 -11.70 8.24 -10.27
N CYS A 202 -11.95 9.17 -9.35
CA CYS A 202 -10.99 9.44 -8.27
C CYS A 202 -10.70 8.22 -7.39
N CYS A 203 -11.68 7.33 -7.20
CA CYS A 203 -11.61 6.22 -6.25
C CYS A 203 -11.03 4.92 -6.84
N SER A 204 -10.77 4.84 -8.15
CA SER A 204 -10.01 3.74 -8.75
C SER A 204 -8.52 4.07 -8.94
N GLY A 205 -8.13 5.31 -8.65
CA GLY A 205 -6.80 5.85 -8.94
C GLY A 205 -6.86 6.85 -10.10
N CYS A 206 -6.21 7.99 -9.94
CA CYS A 206 -6.33 9.10 -10.88
C CYS A 206 -5.34 8.96 -12.06
N ASN A 207 -5.82 8.42 -13.18
CA ASN A 207 -5.01 8.30 -14.40
C ASN A 207 -4.69 9.62 -15.10
N THR A 208 -5.31 10.74 -14.69
CA THR A 208 -5.02 12.07 -15.25
C THR A 208 -3.93 12.82 -14.48
N GLY A 209 -3.59 12.39 -13.26
CA GLY A 209 -2.57 13.03 -12.42
C GLY A 209 -3.02 14.30 -11.67
N ALA A 210 -4.29 14.69 -11.76
CA ALA A 210 -4.82 15.88 -11.09
C ALA A 210 -5.06 15.68 -9.57
N LYS A 211 -5.19 14.44 -9.11
CA LYS A 211 -5.40 14.09 -7.69
C LYS A 211 -4.10 14.26 -6.89
N SER A 212 -4.12 15.02 -5.81
CA SER A 212 -2.97 15.27 -4.92
C SER A 212 -2.87 14.18 -3.83
N THR A 213 -2.46 12.98 -4.24
CA THR A 213 -2.18 11.84 -3.34
C THR A 213 -0.86 12.03 -2.60
N THR A 214 -0.54 11.19 -1.60
CA THR A 214 0.80 11.25 -0.96
C THR A 214 1.93 10.94 -1.93
N GLN A 215 1.64 10.14 -2.96
CA GLN A 215 2.52 9.88 -4.11
C GLN A 215 2.81 11.15 -4.93
N MET A 216 1.94 12.18 -4.86
CA MET A 216 2.14 13.46 -5.55
C MET A 216 2.82 14.52 -4.69
N ASN A 217 2.90 14.33 -3.37
CA ASN A 217 3.41 15.36 -2.45
C ASN A 217 4.47 14.83 -1.47
N TYR A 218 4.07 14.26 -0.34
CA TYR A 218 4.95 13.84 0.74
C TYR A 218 6.00 12.80 0.33
N LEU A 219 5.68 11.84 -0.54
CA LEU A 219 6.62 10.79 -0.93
C LEU A 219 7.70 11.31 -1.90
N PRO A 220 7.38 12.07 -2.96
CA PRO A 220 8.40 12.74 -3.77
C PRO A 220 9.23 13.75 -2.97
N ASP A 221 8.61 14.42 -1.99
CA ASP A 221 9.32 15.30 -1.06
C ASP A 221 10.33 14.51 -0.21
N ALA A 222 9.92 13.38 0.38
CA ALA A 222 10.84 12.51 1.12
C ALA A 222 12.01 12.04 0.25
N ALA A 223 11.74 11.58 -0.97
CA ALA A 223 12.76 11.13 -1.92
C ALA A 223 13.72 12.27 -2.31
N ALA A 224 13.20 13.49 -2.55
CA ALA A 224 14.01 14.66 -2.88
C ALA A 224 14.98 15.06 -1.76
N PHE A 225 14.67 14.70 -0.51
CA PHE A 225 15.52 14.92 0.67
C PHE A 225 16.28 13.66 1.11
N GLY A 226 16.34 12.63 0.26
CA GLY A 226 17.23 11.47 0.43
C GLY A 226 16.61 10.24 1.09
N ALA A 227 15.28 10.21 1.30
CA ALA A 227 14.62 8.97 1.73
C ALA A 227 14.69 7.91 0.62
N GLU A 228 15.05 6.69 1.00
CA GLU A 228 15.05 5.53 0.12
C GLU A 228 13.72 4.79 0.26
N ILE A 229 13.02 4.54 -0.85
CA ILE A 229 11.67 3.98 -0.84
C ILE A 229 11.69 2.60 -1.49
N PHE A 230 11.16 1.59 -0.80
CA PHE A 230 11.15 0.21 -1.27
C PHE A 230 9.72 -0.34 -1.29
N CYS A 231 9.28 -0.83 -2.46
CA CYS A 231 7.95 -1.41 -2.68
C CYS A 231 8.01 -2.95 -2.67
N GLY A 232 6.86 -3.60 -2.48
CA GLY A 232 6.79 -5.06 -2.38
C GLY A 232 7.38 -5.61 -1.08
N VAL A 233 7.43 -4.81 0.00
CA VAL A 233 8.02 -5.16 1.30
C VAL A 233 6.92 -5.21 2.36
N LYS A 234 6.49 -6.43 2.73
CA LYS A 234 5.52 -6.62 3.83
C LYS A 234 6.27 -6.70 5.15
N VAL A 235 6.22 -5.64 5.97
CA VAL A 235 6.72 -5.72 7.35
C VAL A 235 5.83 -6.65 8.17
N ARG A 236 6.49 -7.49 8.97
CA ARG A 236 5.88 -8.58 9.73
C ARG A 236 5.87 -8.26 11.20
N SER A 237 7.01 -7.88 11.76
CA SER A 237 7.15 -7.54 13.18
C SER A 237 8.33 -6.60 13.41
N VAL A 238 8.40 -6.03 14.60
CA VAL A 238 9.56 -5.29 15.10
C VAL A 238 10.05 -5.91 16.39
N SER A 239 11.36 -5.90 16.61
CA SER A 239 11.99 -6.35 17.86
C SER A 239 13.05 -5.35 18.32
N ALA A 240 13.31 -5.31 19.62
CA ALA A 240 14.43 -4.54 20.14
C ALA A 240 15.75 -5.18 19.67
N ARG A 241 16.72 -4.34 19.31
CA ARG A 241 18.07 -4.79 18.95
C ARG A 241 18.99 -4.77 20.18
N GLU A 242 19.86 -5.77 20.30
CA GLU A 242 20.92 -5.76 21.30
C GLU A 242 21.83 -4.53 21.10
N GLY A 243 22.12 -3.79 22.18
CA GLY A 243 22.85 -2.52 22.10
C GLY A 243 22.01 -1.29 21.71
N GLY A 244 20.70 -1.45 21.53
CA GLY A 244 19.74 -0.36 21.33
C GLY A 244 19.30 -0.18 19.87
N GLY A 245 18.12 0.42 19.70
CA GLY A 245 17.42 0.51 18.42
C GLY A 245 16.53 -0.69 18.14
N TRP A 246 16.19 -0.87 16.87
CA TRP A 246 15.10 -1.73 16.42
C TRP A 246 15.52 -2.57 15.21
N CYS A 247 15.03 -3.80 15.17
CA CYS A 247 15.08 -4.71 14.03
C CYS A 247 13.68 -4.80 13.42
N VAL A 248 13.54 -4.53 12.13
CA VAL A 248 12.30 -4.65 11.36
C VAL A 248 12.39 -5.92 10.53
N HIS A 249 11.49 -6.87 10.78
CA HIS A 249 11.43 -8.16 10.12
C HIS A 249 10.39 -8.07 9.01
N TYR A 250 10.76 -8.47 7.79
CA TYR A 250 9.92 -8.25 6.62
C TYR A 250 9.89 -9.46 5.69
N ALA A 251 8.91 -9.48 4.79
CA ALA A 251 8.76 -10.48 3.75
C ALA A 251 8.70 -9.78 2.37
N PRO A 252 9.66 -10.03 1.48
CA PRO A 252 9.59 -9.59 0.09
C PRO A 252 8.47 -10.31 -0.67
N LEU A 253 7.58 -9.55 -1.29
CA LEU A 253 6.39 -10.07 -1.97
C LEU A 253 6.59 -10.23 -3.48
N SER A 254 5.74 -11.07 -4.09
CA SER A 254 5.70 -11.31 -5.54
C SER A 254 6.98 -11.92 -6.13
N LEU A 255 7.81 -12.54 -5.29
CA LEU A 255 9.06 -13.22 -5.67
C LEU A 255 8.95 -14.74 -5.66
N GLY A 256 7.80 -15.31 -5.27
CA GLY A 256 7.62 -16.76 -5.11
C GLY A 256 8.41 -17.38 -3.95
N ARG A 257 8.91 -16.56 -3.02
CA ARG A 257 9.72 -17.01 -1.87
C ARG A 257 8.95 -17.86 -0.85
N GLU A 258 7.64 -17.64 -0.74
CA GLU A 258 6.73 -18.40 0.14
C GLU A 258 6.80 -19.91 -0.11
N GLY A 259 7.04 -20.28 -1.37
CA GLY A 259 7.20 -21.66 -1.79
C GLY A 259 8.42 -22.42 -1.27
N PHE A 260 9.36 -21.69 -0.67
CA PHE A 260 10.65 -22.20 -0.20
C PHE A 260 10.78 -22.19 1.33
N GLU A 261 9.72 -21.83 2.05
CA GLU A 261 9.73 -21.59 3.50
C GLU A 261 10.81 -20.56 3.88
N ALA A 262 10.94 -19.50 3.06
CA ALA A 262 12.01 -18.52 3.20
C ALA A 262 11.91 -17.77 4.53
N GLU A 263 13.04 -17.69 5.25
CA GLU A 263 13.12 -16.90 6.48
C GLU A 263 13.00 -15.39 6.22
N GLU A 264 12.45 -14.66 7.19
CA GLU A 264 12.22 -13.21 7.13
C GLU A 264 13.56 -12.45 7.22
N PRO A 265 13.98 -11.67 6.20
CA PRO A 265 15.13 -10.79 6.34
C PRO A 265 14.87 -9.67 7.36
N THR A 266 15.95 -9.07 7.85
CA THR A 266 15.90 -7.99 8.85
C THR A 266 16.61 -6.74 8.36
N VAL A 267 16.02 -5.57 8.66
CA VAL A 267 16.65 -4.25 8.49
C VAL A 267 16.52 -3.45 9.78
N CYS A 268 17.58 -2.77 10.20
CA CYS A 268 17.67 -2.14 11.52
C CYS A 268 17.61 -0.62 11.46
N ALA A 269 17.12 0.03 12.52
CA ALA A 269 17.19 1.47 12.70
C ALA A 269 17.15 1.91 14.16
N ASP A 270 17.53 3.17 14.42
CA ASP A 270 17.41 3.76 15.75
C ASP A 270 16.00 4.32 16.00
N ILE A 271 15.26 4.61 14.92
CA ILE A 271 13.87 5.08 14.95
C ILE A 271 13.03 4.22 14.00
N VAL A 272 11.87 3.74 14.45
CA VAL A 272 10.87 3.06 13.62
C VAL A 272 9.53 3.76 13.78
N VAL A 273 8.93 4.15 12.66
CA VAL A 273 7.57 4.70 12.60
C VAL A 273 6.67 3.71 11.87
N LEU A 274 5.77 3.07 12.60
CA LEU A 274 4.72 2.23 12.04
C LEU A 274 3.60 3.11 11.50
N ALA A 275 3.34 3.01 10.21
CA ALA A 275 2.30 3.75 9.50
C ALA A 275 1.61 2.84 8.45
N GLY A 276 1.46 1.55 8.78
CA GLY A 276 0.85 0.52 7.94
C GLY A 276 -0.67 0.65 7.80
N GLY A 277 -1.25 1.74 8.30
CA GLY A 277 -2.67 1.93 8.41
C GLY A 277 -3.23 1.23 9.65
N THR A 278 -4.50 1.52 9.94
CA THR A 278 -5.20 1.05 11.12
C THR A 278 -5.04 -0.45 11.37
N LEU A 279 -5.23 -1.27 10.34
CA LEU A 279 -5.09 -2.72 10.43
C LEU A 279 -3.61 -3.14 10.45
N GLY A 280 -2.80 -2.62 9.53
CA GLY A 280 -1.41 -3.06 9.35
C GLY A 280 -0.50 -2.77 10.54
N SER A 281 -0.58 -1.58 11.13
CA SER A 281 0.23 -1.25 12.32
C SER A 281 -0.19 -2.06 13.54
N THR A 282 -1.51 -2.29 13.72
CA THR A 282 -2.03 -3.14 14.80
C THR A 282 -1.55 -4.59 14.62
N GLU A 283 -1.62 -5.12 13.41
CA GLU A 283 -1.18 -6.49 13.09
C GLU A 283 0.34 -6.69 13.31
N ILE A 284 1.16 -5.71 12.93
CA ILE A 284 2.60 -5.73 13.19
C ILE A 284 2.89 -5.77 14.69
N LEU A 285 2.19 -4.96 15.49
CA LEU A 285 2.41 -4.92 16.94
C LEU A 285 1.91 -6.19 17.64
N PHE A 286 0.83 -6.82 17.17
CA PHE A 286 0.40 -8.13 17.67
C PHE A 286 1.49 -9.19 17.51
N ARG A 287 2.05 -9.31 16.29
CA ARG A 287 3.17 -10.23 16.01
C ARG A 287 4.42 -9.88 16.81
N SER A 288 4.69 -8.59 16.98
CA SER A 288 5.84 -8.12 17.78
C SER A 288 5.70 -8.55 19.24
N ARG A 289 4.48 -8.51 19.80
CA ARG A 289 4.17 -9.00 21.14
C ARG A 289 4.34 -10.51 21.25
N GLU A 290 3.90 -11.28 20.26
CA GLU A 290 4.13 -12.74 20.21
C GLU A 290 5.63 -13.10 20.18
N ARG A 291 6.46 -12.20 19.63
CA ARG A 291 7.93 -12.31 19.64
C ARG A 291 8.58 -11.73 20.91
N GLY A 292 7.80 -11.39 21.92
CA GLY A 292 8.27 -10.99 23.24
C GLY A 292 8.49 -9.48 23.43
N LEU A 293 8.09 -8.62 22.48
CA LEU A 293 8.11 -7.18 22.70
C LEU A 293 7.01 -6.79 23.71
N PRO A 294 7.32 -6.15 24.84
CA PRO A 294 6.30 -5.69 25.78
C PRO A 294 5.41 -4.63 25.12
N ILE A 295 4.12 -4.88 25.00
CA ILE A 295 3.14 -3.96 24.41
C ILE A 295 1.92 -3.93 25.33
N SER A 296 1.23 -2.79 25.39
CA SER A 296 -0.03 -2.67 26.13
C SER A 296 -1.04 -3.76 25.74
N ASP A 297 -1.78 -4.26 26.74
CA ASP A 297 -2.90 -5.19 26.53
C ASP A 297 -4.11 -4.54 25.84
N ARG A 298 -4.07 -3.22 25.61
CA ARG A 298 -5.09 -2.46 24.87
C ARG A 298 -4.93 -2.52 23.35
N ILE A 299 -3.91 -3.19 22.83
CA ILE A 299 -3.77 -3.42 21.39
C ILE A 299 -5.01 -4.13 20.81
N GLY A 300 -5.47 -3.64 19.66
CA GLY A 300 -6.69 -4.08 18.99
C GLY A 300 -7.98 -3.50 19.57
N GLN A 301 -7.95 -2.82 20.71
CA GLN A 301 -9.15 -2.26 21.34
C GLN A 301 -9.56 -0.91 20.74
N GLY A 302 -10.87 -0.65 20.76
CA GLY A 302 -11.46 0.63 20.42
C GLY A 302 -11.42 0.94 18.93
N PHE A 303 -11.70 -0.06 18.10
CA PHE A 303 -11.85 0.11 16.67
C PHE A 303 -13.11 0.91 16.35
N SER A 304 -13.01 1.80 15.37
CA SER A 304 -14.10 2.60 14.82
C SER A 304 -14.11 2.51 13.30
N GLY A 305 -15.31 2.43 12.72
CA GLY A 305 -15.55 2.58 11.29
C GLY A 305 -15.82 4.04 10.90
N ASN A 306 -15.53 4.99 11.80
CA ASN A 306 -15.78 6.41 11.66
C ASN A 306 -17.26 6.78 11.39
N GLY A 307 -18.18 5.90 11.79
CA GLY A 307 -19.60 6.02 11.48
C GLY A 307 -19.89 6.08 9.98
N ASP A 308 -19.09 5.39 9.17
CA ASP A 308 -19.22 5.35 7.72
C ASP A 308 -20.54 4.71 7.29
N VAL A 309 -21.29 5.40 6.42
CA VAL A 309 -22.45 4.82 5.72
C VAL A 309 -22.39 5.17 4.24
N LEU A 310 -22.58 4.15 3.40
CA LEU A 310 -22.81 4.28 1.97
C LEU A 310 -24.29 4.02 1.68
N ALA A 311 -24.94 4.92 0.96
CA ALA A 311 -26.31 4.71 0.48
C ALA A 311 -26.54 5.38 -0.87
N PHE A 312 -27.68 5.10 -1.48
CA PHE A 312 -28.02 5.63 -2.80
C PHE A 312 -29.42 6.22 -2.79
N GLY A 313 -29.59 7.36 -3.46
CA GLY A 313 -30.88 7.76 -4.00
C GLY A 313 -30.96 7.23 -5.41
N TYR A 314 -31.68 6.16 -5.65
CA TYR A 314 -31.83 5.54 -6.97
C TYR A 314 -32.89 6.29 -7.78
N ASN A 315 -32.64 6.48 -9.07
CA ASN A 315 -33.64 6.95 -10.04
C ASN A 315 -34.30 8.32 -9.74
N ASN A 316 -33.55 9.26 -9.15
CA ASN A 316 -34.03 10.61 -8.83
C ASN A 316 -34.71 11.32 -10.02
N ASP A 317 -35.57 12.30 -9.75
CA ASP A 317 -36.24 13.12 -10.77
C ASP A 317 -35.28 13.76 -11.78
N ARG A 318 -34.10 14.16 -11.31
CA ARG A 318 -33.07 14.84 -12.10
C ARG A 318 -31.88 13.93 -12.40
N PRO A 319 -31.22 14.11 -13.55
CA PRO A 319 -29.93 13.46 -13.81
C PRO A 319 -28.92 13.84 -12.73
N ILE A 320 -28.07 12.88 -12.35
CA ILE A 320 -26.97 13.07 -11.39
C ILE A 320 -25.63 13.12 -12.13
N ASP A 321 -25.47 12.29 -13.17
CA ASP A 321 -24.21 12.08 -13.89
C ASP A 321 -23.09 11.60 -12.94
N GLY A 322 -23.38 10.59 -12.12
CA GLY A 322 -22.52 10.11 -11.03
C GLY A 322 -21.56 8.96 -11.37
N ILE A 323 -21.42 8.58 -12.65
CA ILE A 323 -20.59 7.45 -13.08
C ILE A 323 -19.37 7.95 -13.84
N GLY A 324 -18.17 7.60 -13.38
CA GLY A 324 -16.91 7.96 -14.02
C GLY A 324 -16.69 7.26 -15.36
N PHE A 325 -15.67 7.68 -16.12
CA PHE A 325 -15.51 7.27 -17.53
C PHE A 325 -14.58 6.07 -17.79
N GLY A 326 -13.93 5.54 -16.76
CA GLY A 326 -13.01 4.40 -16.88
C GLY A 326 -11.90 4.67 -17.89
N GLN A 327 -11.71 3.75 -18.82
CA GLN A 327 -10.71 3.82 -19.90
C GLN A 327 -10.76 5.11 -20.77
N ASP A 328 -11.90 5.81 -20.81
CA ASP A 328 -12.02 7.06 -21.57
C ASP A 328 -11.53 8.28 -20.77
N SER A 329 -11.26 8.14 -19.48
CA SER A 329 -10.88 9.23 -18.58
C SER A 329 -9.63 10.01 -19.02
N PRO A 330 -8.54 9.40 -19.53
CA PRO A 330 -7.35 10.14 -19.93
C PRO A 330 -7.58 11.08 -21.13
N SER A 331 -8.50 10.74 -22.04
CA SER A 331 -8.79 11.53 -23.25
C SER A 331 -10.03 12.43 -23.09
N TYR A 332 -10.77 12.31 -21.98
CA TYR A 332 -11.98 13.09 -21.75
C TYR A 332 -11.70 14.59 -21.63
N ASP A 333 -12.40 15.37 -22.45
CA ASP A 333 -12.51 16.83 -22.36
C ASP A 333 -13.98 17.24 -22.40
N TYR A 334 -14.49 17.72 -21.26
CA TYR A 334 -15.88 18.12 -21.11
C TYR A 334 -16.33 19.24 -22.08
N ARG A 335 -15.39 19.97 -22.71
CA ARG A 335 -15.70 21.01 -23.70
C ARG A 335 -16.02 20.45 -25.08
N THR A 336 -15.56 19.24 -25.40
CA THR A 336 -15.60 18.69 -26.78
C THR A 336 -16.22 17.29 -26.88
N ASP A 337 -16.23 16.52 -25.79
CA ASP A 337 -16.64 15.12 -25.77
C ASP A 337 -18.16 14.90 -25.95
N GLY A 338 -18.98 15.87 -25.55
CA GLY A 338 -20.44 15.80 -25.63
C GLY A 338 -21.10 15.08 -24.45
N ARG A 339 -20.38 14.26 -23.67
CA ARG A 339 -20.85 13.77 -22.36
C ARG A 339 -20.75 14.86 -21.29
N ARG A 340 -21.75 14.92 -20.40
CA ARG A 340 -21.75 15.85 -19.25
C ARG A 340 -20.64 15.48 -18.26
N PRO A 341 -19.99 16.47 -17.61
CA PRO A 341 -18.95 16.21 -16.63
C PRO A 341 -19.53 15.61 -15.35
N VAL A 342 -18.85 14.60 -14.83
CA VAL A 342 -19.13 14.00 -13.52
C VAL A 342 -18.60 14.90 -12.42
N GLY A 343 -17.35 15.38 -12.59
CA GLY A 343 -16.60 16.10 -11.58
C GLY A 343 -15.68 15.22 -10.72
N PRO A 344 -14.99 15.80 -9.73
CA PRO A 344 -14.32 15.03 -8.68
C PRO A 344 -15.31 14.14 -7.92
N CYS A 345 -14.83 13.05 -7.31
CA CYS A 345 -15.72 12.12 -6.58
C CYS A 345 -16.57 12.83 -5.53
N ILE A 346 -15.98 13.66 -4.66
CA ILE A 346 -16.73 14.57 -3.79
C ILE A 346 -16.59 15.99 -4.28
N SER A 347 -17.71 16.71 -4.41
CA SER A 347 -17.76 18.14 -4.67
C SER A 347 -18.72 18.88 -3.74
N GLY A 348 -19.69 18.19 -3.13
CA GLY A 348 -20.70 18.75 -2.23
C GLY A 348 -20.76 18.10 -0.85
N LEU A 349 -21.08 18.91 0.16
CA LEU A 349 -21.15 18.55 1.57
C LEU A 349 -22.40 19.17 2.23
N ILE A 350 -23.20 18.36 2.91
CA ILE A 350 -24.17 18.81 3.91
C ILE A 350 -23.50 18.61 5.28
N ASP A 351 -23.16 19.71 5.94
CA ASP A 351 -22.52 19.70 7.25
C ASP A 351 -23.57 19.88 8.36
N LEU A 352 -23.85 18.80 9.10
CA LEU A 352 -24.79 18.81 10.22
C LEU A 352 -24.08 18.85 11.58
N ARG A 353 -22.75 19.03 11.63
CA ARG A 353 -22.00 19.09 12.89
C ARG A 353 -22.28 20.35 13.71
N ALA A 354 -22.51 21.47 13.04
CA ALA A 354 -22.83 22.75 13.67
C ALA A 354 -24.32 23.11 13.60
N ALA A 355 -25.19 22.16 13.22
CA ALA A 355 -26.61 22.39 13.03
C ALA A 355 -27.45 21.40 13.87
N ARG A 356 -28.62 21.87 14.35
CA ARG A 356 -29.58 21.07 15.12
C ARG A 356 -28.88 20.35 16.29
N ASP A 357 -29.20 19.08 16.51
CA ASP A 357 -28.66 18.22 17.55
C ASP A 357 -27.12 18.15 17.60
N GLY A 358 -26.42 18.30 16.47
CA GLY A 358 -24.95 18.30 16.43
C GLY A 358 -24.30 19.53 17.06
N ALA A 359 -25.03 20.66 17.08
CA ALA A 359 -24.59 21.88 17.75
C ALA A 359 -24.53 21.68 19.28
N ASP A 360 -25.50 20.94 19.83
CA ASP A 360 -25.60 20.68 21.27
C ASP A 360 -24.73 19.49 21.71
N ASP A 361 -24.58 18.47 20.86
CA ASP A 361 -23.89 17.22 21.16
C ASP A 361 -23.07 16.74 19.95
N VAL A 362 -21.74 16.69 20.12
CA VAL A 362 -20.82 16.29 19.04
C VAL A 362 -21.12 14.87 18.53
N GLU A 363 -21.60 13.96 19.39
CA GLU A 363 -21.96 12.57 19.04
C GLU A 363 -23.11 12.49 18.03
N ARG A 364 -23.92 13.55 17.94
CA ARG A 364 -25.06 13.64 17.02
C ARG A 364 -24.70 14.31 15.71
N GLY A 365 -23.53 14.95 15.64
CA GLY A 365 -22.99 15.54 14.42
C GLY A 365 -22.72 14.49 13.35
N MET A 366 -22.89 14.90 12.09
CA MET A 366 -22.51 14.10 10.93
C MET A 366 -22.25 15.00 9.73
N VAL A 367 -21.55 14.45 8.75
CA VAL A 367 -21.40 15.04 7.42
C VAL A 367 -21.96 14.08 6.38
N ILE A 368 -22.67 14.62 5.39
CA ILE A 368 -23.18 13.86 4.25
C ILE A 368 -22.54 14.43 2.99
N GLU A 369 -21.86 13.57 2.24
CA GLU A 369 -21.14 13.90 1.02
C GLU A 369 -21.79 13.22 -0.17
N GLU A 370 -21.72 13.85 -1.35
CA GLU A 370 -22.12 13.23 -2.61
C GLU A 370 -20.90 12.61 -3.31
N GLY A 371 -21.07 11.42 -3.90
CA GLY A 371 -19.99 10.63 -4.50
C GLY A 371 -20.17 10.32 -5.99
N SER A 372 -19.08 9.91 -6.66
CA SER A 372 -19.13 9.24 -7.97
C SER A 372 -18.64 7.79 -7.89
N ILE A 373 -19.18 6.94 -8.76
CA ILE A 373 -18.78 5.54 -8.89
C ILE A 373 -17.78 5.42 -10.05
N PRO A 374 -16.61 4.78 -9.87
CA PRO A 374 -15.64 4.63 -10.96
C PRO A 374 -16.20 3.88 -12.17
N GLY A 375 -15.88 4.34 -13.37
CA GLY A 375 -16.36 3.79 -14.64
C GLY A 375 -15.93 2.34 -14.87
N GLY A 376 -14.77 1.94 -14.33
CA GLY A 376 -14.29 0.55 -14.36
C GLY A 376 -15.21 -0.45 -13.64
N ILE A 377 -16.17 0.01 -12.82
CA ILE A 377 -17.15 -0.82 -12.11
C ILE A 377 -18.58 -0.58 -12.65
N GLY A 378 -18.78 0.52 -13.36
CA GLY A 378 -20.06 0.97 -13.93
C GLY A 378 -20.90 -0.09 -14.67
N PRO A 379 -20.31 -0.97 -15.52
CA PRO A 379 -21.08 -1.94 -16.31
C PRO A 379 -21.93 -2.95 -15.51
N PHE A 380 -21.61 -3.22 -14.24
CA PHE A 380 -22.35 -4.18 -13.41
C PHE A 380 -23.49 -3.54 -12.60
N LEU A 381 -23.50 -2.22 -12.46
CA LEU A 381 -24.44 -1.49 -11.59
C LEU A 381 -25.91 -1.58 -12.00
N PRO A 382 -26.29 -1.56 -13.30
CA PRO A 382 -27.72 -1.53 -13.67
C PRO A 382 -28.51 -2.72 -13.11
N GLY A 383 -27.97 -3.94 -13.21
CA GLY A 383 -28.65 -5.15 -12.71
C GLY A 383 -28.66 -5.23 -11.18
N VAL A 384 -27.58 -4.84 -10.52
CA VAL A 384 -27.46 -4.88 -9.05
C VAL A 384 -28.38 -3.84 -8.41
N MET A 385 -28.36 -2.58 -8.89
CA MET A 385 -29.15 -1.50 -8.31
C MET A 385 -30.65 -1.72 -8.48
N ALA A 386 -31.11 -2.18 -9.64
CA ALA A 386 -32.52 -2.48 -9.86
C ALA A 386 -33.03 -3.61 -8.94
N ALA A 387 -32.21 -4.64 -8.71
CA ALA A 387 -32.54 -5.72 -7.78
C ALA A 387 -32.57 -5.22 -6.32
N CYS A 388 -31.57 -4.43 -5.89
CA CYS A 388 -31.52 -3.87 -4.53
C CYS A 388 -32.67 -2.89 -4.27
N ALA A 389 -32.99 -2.00 -5.22
CA ALA A 389 -34.11 -1.07 -5.07
C ALA A 389 -35.45 -1.80 -4.93
N SER A 390 -35.69 -2.85 -5.71
CA SER A 390 -36.91 -3.66 -5.61
C SER A 390 -37.02 -4.46 -4.31
N ALA A 391 -35.89 -4.96 -3.80
CA ALA A 391 -35.86 -5.85 -2.62
C ALA A 391 -35.77 -5.10 -1.28
N LEU A 392 -35.04 -3.98 -1.25
CA LEU A 392 -34.65 -3.26 -0.03
C LEU A 392 -34.92 -1.75 -0.10
N GLY A 393 -35.36 -1.23 -1.25
CA GLY A 393 -35.56 0.19 -1.47
C GLY A 393 -36.86 0.70 -0.83
N THR A 394 -36.84 1.96 -0.43
CA THR A 394 -38.03 2.71 0.00
C THR A 394 -38.30 3.81 -1.01
N ASP A 395 -39.38 3.67 -1.77
CA ASP A 395 -39.86 4.70 -2.69
C ASP A 395 -40.33 5.93 -1.88
N THR A 396 -39.83 7.12 -2.23
CA THR A 396 -40.00 8.32 -1.40
C THR A 396 -41.00 9.32 -1.98
N ASP A 397 -41.47 9.13 -3.20
CA ASP A 397 -42.49 9.96 -3.84
C ASP A 397 -43.62 9.13 -4.46
N THR A 398 -44.62 9.80 -5.05
CA THR A 398 -45.82 9.14 -5.56
C THR A 398 -46.25 9.77 -6.88
N GLY A 399 -46.50 8.95 -7.90
CA GLY A 399 -47.20 9.37 -9.12
C GLY A 399 -46.37 9.36 -10.42
N ASP A 400 -45.17 8.81 -10.41
CA ASP A 400 -44.20 8.85 -11.51
C ASP A 400 -43.72 7.44 -12.00
N TYR A 401 -44.23 6.37 -11.39
CA TYR A 401 -43.95 4.95 -11.68
C TYR A 401 -43.65 4.57 -13.14
N PHE A 402 -44.42 5.08 -14.10
CA PHE A 402 -44.23 4.76 -15.52
C PHE A 402 -42.95 5.37 -16.10
N THR A 403 -42.60 6.59 -15.68
CA THR A 403 -41.36 7.27 -16.08
C THR A 403 -40.17 6.57 -15.46
N GLU A 404 -40.28 6.16 -14.20
CA GLU A 404 -39.26 5.39 -13.51
C GLU A 404 -38.97 4.04 -14.19
N LYS A 405 -40.01 3.27 -14.49
CA LYS A 405 -39.86 1.98 -15.19
C LYS A 405 -39.27 2.14 -16.59
N ALA A 406 -39.56 3.24 -17.28
CA ALA A 406 -38.93 3.53 -18.57
C ALA A 406 -37.41 3.78 -18.42
N ARG A 407 -37.00 4.50 -17.37
CA ARG A 407 -35.59 4.76 -17.04
C ARG A 407 -34.84 3.48 -16.63
N GLU A 408 -35.46 2.57 -15.89
CA GLU A 408 -34.86 1.26 -15.56
C GLU A 408 -34.56 0.45 -16.83
N ILE A 409 -35.53 0.35 -17.74
CA ILE A 409 -35.36 -0.35 -19.02
C ILE A 409 -34.26 0.32 -19.86
N GLU A 410 -34.21 1.66 -19.87
CA GLU A 410 -33.16 2.40 -20.57
C GLU A 410 -31.77 2.07 -20.03
N SER A 411 -31.57 2.00 -18.71
CA SER A 411 -30.28 1.62 -18.12
C SER A 411 -29.86 0.19 -18.47
N LEU A 412 -30.80 -0.75 -18.50
CA LEU A 412 -30.53 -2.15 -18.87
C LEU A 412 -30.10 -2.28 -20.34
N VAL A 413 -30.66 -1.45 -21.23
CA VAL A 413 -30.39 -1.51 -22.68
C VAL A 413 -29.18 -0.67 -23.10
N ARG A 414 -29.05 0.54 -22.54
CA ARG A 414 -28.05 1.54 -22.97
C ARG A 414 -26.86 1.65 -22.01
N GLY A 415 -26.90 0.99 -20.86
CA GLY A 415 -25.82 0.98 -19.88
C GLY A 415 -25.91 2.10 -18.83
N PRO A 416 -24.87 2.24 -17.98
CA PRO A 416 -24.92 3.01 -16.73
C PRO A 416 -24.98 4.54 -16.90
N TYR A 417 -24.68 5.06 -18.09
CA TYR A 417 -24.72 6.51 -18.39
C TYR A 417 -26.10 6.98 -18.88
N HIS A 418 -27.11 6.11 -18.83
CA HIS A 418 -28.48 6.41 -19.26
C HIS A 418 -29.49 5.87 -18.25
N GLY A 419 -30.72 6.37 -18.31
CA GLY A 419 -31.82 5.88 -17.49
C GLY A 419 -31.61 6.05 -15.98
N ALA A 420 -32.13 5.10 -15.21
CA ALA A 420 -32.20 5.14 -13.76
C ALA A 420 -30.82 5.21 -13.09
N VAL A 421 -29.80 4.54 -13.62
CA VAL A 421 -28.42 4.59 -13.09
C VAL A 421 -27.80 5.99 -13.25
N ASN A 422 -28.08 6.69 -14.36
CA ASN A 422 -27.62 8.08 -14.54
C ASN A 422 -28.32 9.06 -13.58
N HIS A 423 -29.47 8.66 -13.05
CA HIS A 423 -30.26 9.37 -12.05
C HIS A 423 -29.97 8.88 -10.63
N THR A 424 -28.93 8.07 -10.41
CA THR A 424 -28.56 7.57 -9.09
C THR A 424 -27.55 8.51 -8.41
N GLN A 425 -27.89 8.98 -7.21
CA GLN A 425 -27.01 9.76 -6.35
C GLN A 425 -26.35 8.86 -5.30
N THR A 426 -25.03 8.96 -5.17
CA THR A 426 -24.27 8.26 -4.13
C THR A 426 -24.13 9.17 -2.92
N PHE A 427 -24.45 8.66 -1.73
CA PHE A 427 -24.26 9.35 -0.47
C PHE A 427 -23.22 8.63 0.39
N LEU A 428 -22.29 9.40 0.94
CA LEU A 428 -21.24 8.95 1.84
C LEU A 428 -21.37 9.75 3.14
N VAL A 429 -21.53 9.07 4.26
CA VAL A 429 -21.74 9.72 5.57
C VAL A 429 -20.61 9.37 6.50
N MET A 430 -20.13 10.36 7.27
CA MET A 430 -19.28 10.13 8.43
C MET A 430 -19.99 10.65 9.68
N SER A 431 -19.92 9.88 10.76
CA SER A 431 -20.64 10.16 12.01
C SER A 431 -19.90 9.54 13.21
N HIS A 432 -20.58 9.39 14.35
CA HIS A 432 -19.99 8.78 15.54
C HIS A 432 -20.60 7.42 15.86
N ASP A 433 -19.72 6.42 16.06
CA ASP A 433 -20.07 5.01 16.26
C ASP A 433 -19.64 4.47 17.65
N GLY A 434 -19.09 5.33 18.51
CA GLY A 434 -18.67 4.97 19.86
C GLY A 434 -17.39 4.13 19.95
N ALA A 435 -16.76 3.75 18.82
CA ALA A 435 -15.51 2.99 18.77
C ALA A 435 -15.52 1.71 19.62
N GLY A 436 -16.60 0.92 19.54
CA GLY A 436 -16.79 -0.30 20.33
C GLY A 436 -16.17 -1.56 19.72
N GLY A 437 -15.61 -1.48 18.51
CA GLY A 437 -15.05 -2.64 17.83
C GLY A 437 -13.76 -3.14 18.46
N VAL A 438 -13.48 -4.43 18.28
CA VAL A 438 -12.24 -5.08 18.72
C VAL A 438 -11.59 -5.77 17.53
N MET A 439 -10.28 -5.59 17.37
CA MET A 439 -9.49 -6.36 16.43
C MET A 439 -8.88 -7.55 17.16
N GLU A 440 -9.26 -8.74 16.74
CA GLU A 440 -8.73 -10.00 17.26
C GLU A 440 -7.67 -10.53 16.29
N PHE A 441 -6.54 -10.98 16.85
CA PHE A 441 -5.45 -11.57 16.08
C PHE A 441 -5.32 -13.05 16.44
N ALA A 442 -5.49 -13.91 15.45
CA ALA A 442 -5.37 -15.36 15.59
C ALA A 442 -4.91 -15.99 14.27
N ASP A 443 -4.09 -17.04 14.34
CA ASP A 443 -3.57 -17.76 13.17
C ASP A 443 -2.97 -16.83 12.11
N ASP A 444 -2.14 -15.89 12.56
CA ASP A 444 -1.49 -14.86 11.74
C ASP A 444 -2.43 -13.92 10.97
N ARG A 445 -3.70 -13.82 11.40
CA ARG A 445 -4.74 -13.03 10.73
C ARG A 445 -5.45 -12.11 11.72
N LEU A 446 -5.70 -10.89 11.28
CA LEU A 446 -6.48 -9.90 12.00
C LEU A 446 -7.94 -9.95 11.52
N GLY A 447 -8.88 -10.06 12.46
CA GLY A 447 -10.31 -9.95 12.21
C GLY A 447 -10.90 -8.82 13.05
N VAL A 448 -11.91 -8.13 12.53
CA VAL A 448 -12.68 -7.15 13.30
C VAL A 448 -13.97 -7.78 13.78
N VAL A 449 -14.22 -7.65 15.08
CA VAL A 449 -15.42 -8.14 15.77
C VAL A 449 -16.15 -6.95 16.36
N TRP A 450 -17.42 -6.81 16.00
CA TRP A 450 -18.28 -5.73 16.50
C TRP A 450 -19.77 -6.12 16.48
N PRO A 451 -20.21 -6.97 17.42
CA PRO A 451 -21.57 -7.46 17.44
C PRO A 451 -22.60 -6.33 17.55
N GLY A 452 -23.60 -6.34 16.68
CA GLY A 452 -24.72 -5.39 16.73
C GLY A 452 -24.42 -3.97 16.24
N VAL A 453 -23.26 -3.73 15.61
CA VAL A 453 -22.88 -2.38 15.12
C VAL A 453 -23.94 -1.76 14.21
N GLY A 454 -24.54 -2.54 13.31
CA GLY A 454 -25.58 -2.06 12.39
C GLY A 454 -26.91 -1.67 13.06
N GLU A 455 -27.14 -2.10 14.31
CA GLU A 455 -28.39 -1.85 15.04
C GLU A 455 -28.31 -0.61 15.95
N MET A 456 -27.14 0.01 16.06
CA MET A 456 -26.91 1.18 16.91
C MET A 456 -27.74 2.39 16.46
N ASP A 457 -28.23 3.18 17.42
CA ASP A 457 -29.14 4.30 17.14
C ASP A 457 -28.50 5.41 16.27
N GLY A 458 -27.16 5.50 16.25
CA GLY A 458 -26.42 6.37 15.34
C GLY A 458 -26.72 6.06 13.87
N PHE A 459 -26.70 4.78 13.48
CA PHE A 459 -26.96 4.36 12.10
C PHE A 459 -28.42 4.55 11.70
N LYS A 460 -29.38 4.34 12.62
CA LYS A 460 -30.80 4.64 12.37
C LYS A 460 -31.03 6.13 12.09
N ARG A 461 -30.34 7.00 12.84
CA ARG A 461 -30.38 8.46 12.63
C ARG A 461 -29.78 8.84 11.27
N VAL A 462 -28.67 8.22 10.87
CA VAL A 462 -28.08 8.41 9.54
C VAL A 462 -29.04 7.98 8.44
N ALA A 463 -29.65 6.80 8.54
CA ALA A 463 -30.64 6.31 7.58
C ALA A 463 -31.82 7.27 7.43
N ALA A 464 -32.42 7.73 8.53
CA ALA A 464 -33.52 8.70 8.50
C ALA A 464 -33.14 10.04 7.85
N ASN A 465 -31.91 10.51 8.07
CA ASN A 465 -31.41 11.70 7.39
C ASN A 465 -31.21 11.45 5.89
N LEU A 466 -30.67 10.29 5.49
CA LEU A 466 -30.49 9.96 4.08
C LEU A 466 -31.81 9.77 3.34
N GLU A 467 -32.81 9.11 3.92
CA GLU A 467 -34.17 9.05 3.37
C GLU A 467 -34.73 10.45 3.11
N LYS A 468 -34.57 11.36 4.08
CA LYS A 468 -34.97 12.76 3.92
C LYS A 468 -34.20 13.48 2.81
N ALA A 469 -32.91 13.20 2.65
CA ALA A 469 -32.10 13.77 1.58
C ALA A 469 -32.56 13.28 0.19
N VAL A 470 -32.86 11.98 0.06
CA VAL A 470 -33.35 11.35 -1.17
C VAL A 470 -34.76 11.83 -1.52
N ALA A 471 -35.64 11.99 -0.53
CA ALA A 471 -36.98 12.54 -0.74
C ALA A 471 -36.96 13.97 -1.31
N ALA A 472 -35.89 14.75 -1.05
CA ALA A 472 -35.73 16.08 -1.60
C ALA A 472 -35.38 16.08 -3.10
N THR A 473 -34.99 14.93 -3.64
CA THR A 473 -34.59 14.74 -5.04
C THR A 473 -35.50 13.79 -5.81
N GLY A 474 -36.56 13.26 -5.19
CA GLY A 474 -37.57 12.40 -5.82
C GLY A 474 -36.98 11.07 -6.29
N GLY A 475 -36.25 10.38 -5.42
CA GLY A 475 -35.63 9.09 -5.72
C GLY A 475 -36.05 8.00 -4.75
N THR A 476 -35.70 6.75 -5.05
CA THR A 476 -35.86 5.62 -4.12
C THR A 476 -34.64 5.55 -3.19
N TYR A 477 -34.84 5.58 -1.87
CA TYR A 477 -33.74 5.37 -0.93
C TYR A 477 -33.34 3.89 -0.96
N VAL A 478 -32.06 3.62 -1.27
CA VAL A 478 -31.48 2.29 -1.28
C VAL A 478 -30.35 2.25 -0.22
N PRO A 479 -30.55 1.53 0.90
CA PRO A 479 -29.46 1.28 1.83
C PRO A 479 -28.38 0.44 1.14
N ASN A 480 -27.12 0.59 1.57
CA ASN A 480 -25.93 0.01 0.93
C ASN A 480 -26.19 -1.32 0.18
N PRO A 481 -26.06 -1.40 -1.16
CA PRO A 481 -26.31 -2.60 -1.96
C PRO A 481 -25.31 -3.74 -1.68
N ILE A 482 -24.31 -3.50 -0.83
CA ILE A 482 -23.45 -4.53 -0.23
C ILE A 482 -24.20 -5.37 0.83
N TRP A 483 -25.40 -4.95 1.25
CA TRP A 483 -26.43 -5.80 1.87
C TRP A 483 -26.98 -6.83 0.87
N THR A 484 -26.15 -7.79 0.51
CA THR A 484 -26.55 -8.99 -0.20
C THR A 484 -26.13 -10.20 0.63
N ASP A 485 -26.79 -11.34 0.41
CA ASP A 485 -26.42 -12.61 1.03
C ASP A 485 -24.96 -13.05 0.76
N LEU A 486 -24.27 -12.40 -0.18
CA LEU A 486 -22.86 -12.68 -0.52
C LEU A 486 -21.87 -12.09 0.50
N LEU A 487 -22.25 -11.06 1.26
CA LEU A 487 -21.39 -10.32 2.21
C LEU A 487 -22.00 -10.26 3.62
N ASP A 488 -22.89 -11.21 3.94
CA ASP A 488 -23.53 -11.42 5.25
C ASP A 488 -24.22 -10.17 5.84
N HIS A 489 -24.66 -9.21 5.02
CA HIS A 489 -25.34 -7.97 5.46
C HIS A 489 -24.48 -7.06 6.36
N ASN A 490 -23.15 -7.11 6.21
CA ASN A 490 -22.22 -6.34 7.06
C ASN A 490 -21.97 -4.90 6.58
N LEU A 491 -21.69 -4.00 7.53
CA LEU A 491 -21.26 -2.63 7.24
C LEU A 491 -19.92 -2.62 6.49
N VAL A 492 -19.66 -1.57 5.72
CA VAL A 492 -18.35 -1.34 5.09
C VAL A 492 -17.82 0.01 5.53
N THR A 493 -16.58 0.02 6.04
CA THR A 493 -15.86 1.27 6.32
C THR A 493 -14.68 1.42 5.38
N VAL A 494 -14.44 2.67 4.97
CA VAL A 494 -13.24 3.11 4.24
C VAL A 494 -12.36 4.01 5.11
N HIS A 495 -12.81 4.28 6.34
CA HIS A 495 -12.15 5.06 7.37
C HIS A 495 -11.94 4.25 8.65
N PRO A 496 -11.23 3.09 8.60
CA PRO A 496 -10.91 2.35 9.81
C PRO A 496 -10.03 3.21 10.74
N LEU A 497 -10.37 3.27 12.03
CA LEU A 497 -9.65 3.99 13.07
C LEU A 497 -9.49 3.12 14.33
N GLY A 498 -8.49 3.41 15.17
CA GLY A 498 -8.29 2.73 16.46
C GLY A 498 -7.48 1.42 16.39
N GLY A 499 -7.37 0.69 17.50
CA GLY A 499 -6.50 -0.49 17.62
C GLY A 499 -5.13 -0.21 18.24
N CYS A 500 -4.55 0.97 18.03
CA CYS A 500 -3.33 1.43 18.71
C CYS A 500 -3.56 2.79 19.40
N ARG A 501 -4.70 2.93 20.09
CA ARG A 501 -5.23 4.22 20.57
C ARG A 501 -4.24 4.99 21.43
N MET A 502 -4.26 6.31 21.28
CA MET A 502 -3.59 7.24 22.19
C MET A 502 -4.21 7.20 23.59
N ALA A 503 -3.38 7.30 24.63
CA ALA A 503 -3.80 7.51 26.02
C ALA A 503 -2.70 8.21 26.84
N ASP A 504 -3.03 8.60 28.07
CA ASP A 504 -2.03 9.08 29.05
C ASP A 504 -1.30 7.92 29.76
N ASP A 505 -1.91 6.73 29.80
CA ASP A 505 -1.38 5.53 30.45
C ASP A 505 -1.57 4.28 29.58
N ALA A 506 -0.60 3.36 29.64
CA ALA A 506 -0.64 2.11 28.90
C ALA A 506 -1.81 1.18 29.29
N ALA A 507 -2.44 1.39 30.45
CA ALA A 507 -3.65 0.69 30.86
C ALA A 507 -4.90 1.12 30.07
N GLU A 508 -4.81 2.16 29.25
CA GLU A 508 -5.93 2.75 28.51
C GLU A 508 -5.69 2.82 26.99
N GLY A 509 -4.43 2.87 26.56
CA GLY A 509 -4.02 2.91 25.15
C GLY A 509 -2.71 2.19 24.86
N VAL A 510 -2.30 2.25 23.59
CA VAL A 510 -1.08 1.59 23.07
C VAL A 510 0.04 2.58 22.83
N VAL A 511 -0.31 3.84 22.52
CA VAL A 511 0.66 4.91 22.34
C VAL A 511 0.34 6.08 23.25
N ASP A 512 1.36 6.84 23.62
CA ASP A 512 1.16 8.08 24.35
C ASP A 512 0.62 9.21 23.44
N GLY A 513 0.28 10.35 24.02
CA GLY A 513 -0.14 11.54 23.27
C GLY A 513 0.92 12.13 22.33
N ARG A 514 2.11 11.53 22.18
CA ARG A 514 3.16 11.89 21.22
C ARG A 514 3.40 10.78 20.18
N CYS A 515 2.49 9.82 20.10
CA CYS A 515 2.54 8.68 19.19
C CYS A 515 3.66 7.66 19.51
N ARG A 516 4.24 7.68 20.71
CA ARG A 516 5.29 6.72 21.14
C ARG A 516 4.63 5.47 21.73
N VAL A 517 5.10 4.29 21.34
CA VAL A 517 4.52 3.02 21.82
C VAL A 517 4.85 2.82 23.30
N PHE A 518 3.86 2.51 24.13
CA PHE A 518 4.07 2.17 25.53
C PHE A 518 4.86 0.86 25.67
N SER A 519 5.74 0.78 26.67
CA SER A 519 6.63 -0.36 26.90
C SER A 519 6.12 -1.33 27.99
N GLY A 520 4.85 -1.25 28.35
CA GLY A 520 4.22 -2.13 29.34
C GLY A 520 2.70 -2.09 29.28
N ALA A 521 2.05 -2.77 30.24
CA ALA A 521 0.60 -2.85 30.36
C ALA A 521 -0.02 -1.71 31.22
N SER A 522 0.80 -0.91 31.90
CA SER A 522 0.38 0.26 32.67
C SER A 522 1.54 1.25 32.82
N GLY A 523 1.23 2.49 33.18
CA GLY A 523 2.20 3.57 33.32
C GLY A 523 2.45 4.34 32.02
N ALA A 524 3.31 5.35 32.11
CA ALA A 524 3.67 6.23 31.00
C ALA A 524 5.02 5.89 30.33
N ALA A 525 5.60 4.73 30.64
CA ALA A 525 6.88 4.31 30.07
C ALA A 525 6.70 3.92 28.60
N VAL A 526 7.63 4.35 27.75
CA VAL A 526 7.57 4.15 26.30
C VAL A 526 8.81 3.42 25.78
N HIS A 527 8.67 2.83 24.60
CA HIS A 527 9.75 2.31 23.78
C HIS A 527 10.43 3.46 23.04
N GLU A 528 11.63 3.83 23.47
CA GLU A 528 12.38 4.92 22.83
C GLU A 528 12.67 4.60 21.35
N GLY A 529 12.27 5.52 20.46
CA GLY A 529 12.44 5.36 19.03
C GLY A 529 11.35 4.56 18.31
N LEU A 530 10.33 4.02 18.99
CA LEU A 530 9.21 3.31 18.35
C LEU A 530 7.93 4.13 18.39
N TYR A 531 7.39 4.43 17.20
CA TYR A 531 6.21 5.26 17.02
C TYR A 531 5.13 4.55 16.19
N VAL A 532 3.87 4.92 16.38
CA VAL A 532 2.77 4.60 15.46
C VAL A 532 2.14 5.89 14.98
N CYS A 533 2.12 6.14 13.67
CA CYS A 533 1.67 7.40 13.08
C CYS A 533 0.71 7.12 11.92
N ASP A 534 -0.51 6.64 12.20
CA ASP A 534 -1.57 6.43 11.21
C ASP A 534 -2.96 6.47 11.86
N GLY A 535 -4.00 5.96 11.20
CA GLY A 535 -5.38 5.93 11.74
C GLY A 535 -5.56 5.08 13.01
N SER A 536 -4.63 4.16 13.32
CA SER A 536 -4.75 3.28 14.49
C SER A 536 -4.65 4.03 15.82
N ILE A 537 -4.04 5.22 15.83
CA ILE A 537 -3.84 6.01 17.05
C ILE A 537 -5.10 6.73 17.51
N MET A 538 -6.11 6.85 16.65
CA MET A 538 -7.31 7.61 16.96
C MET A 538 -8.13 6.87 18.01
N PRO A 539 -8.43 7.48 19.16
CA PRO A 539 -9.11 6.77 20.25
C PRO A 539 -10.61 6.56 20.01
N ARG A 540 -11.18 7.33 19.08
CA ARG A 540 -12.61 7.36 18.74
C ARG A 540 -12.82 7.86 17.29
N SER A 541 -14.05 7.77 16.79
CA SER A 541 -14.42 8.35 15.50
C SER A 541 -14.22 9.86 15.45
N LEU A 542 -13.89 10.37 14.27
CA LEU A 542 -13.67 11.80 14.01
C LEU A 542 -14.92 12.50 13.45
N GLY A 543 -15.89 11.73 12.92
CA GLY A 543 -17.11 12.27 12.32
C GLY A 543 -16.88 13.07 11.03
N VAL A 544 -15.68 12.96 10.45
CA VAL A 544 -15.23 13.53 9.16
C VAL A 544 -14.15 12.65 8.55
N ASN A 545 -13.79 12.87 7.29
CA ASN A 545 -12.73 12.11 6.63
C ASN A 545 -11.40 12.27 7.41
N PRO A 546 -10.72 11.16 7.75
CA PRO A 546 -9.68 11.17 8.77
C PRO A 546 -8.31 11.64 8.26
N LEU A 547 -8.12 11.73 6.94
CA LEU A 547 -6.78 11.89 6.34
C LEU A 547 -6.05 13.14 6.86
N LEU A 548 -6.75 14.26 7.03
CA LEU A 548 -6.14 15.52 7.43
C LEU A 548 -5.72 15.46 8.90
N THR A 549 -6.55 14.89 9.76
CA THR A 549 -6.26 14.69 11.18
C THR A 549 -5.11 13.71 11.38
N ILE A 550 -5.09 12.59 10.65
CA ILE A 550 -3.95 11.64 10.66
C ILE A 550 -2.66 12.37 10.30
N THR A 551 -2.66 13.14 9.20
CA THR A 551 -1.49 13.89 8.76
C THR A 551 -1.05 14.92 9.81
N ALA A 552 -1.99 15.64 10.42
CA ALA A 552 -1.71 16.66 11.44
C ALA A 552 -1.07 16.05 12.70
N PHE A 553 -1.56 14.90 13.16
CA PHE A 553 -0.97 14.17 14.28
C PHE A 553 0.44 13.68 13.97
N THR A 554 0.69 13.22 12.74
CA THR A 554 2.05 12.85 12.34
C THR A 554 2.98 14.05 12.27
N GLU A 555 2.55 15.18 11.68
CA GLU A 555 3.33 16.43 11.68
C GLU A 555 3.69 16.87 13.10
N ARG A 556 2.72 16.81 14.02
CA ARG A 556 2.92 17.09 15.45
C ARG A 556 3.94 16.14 16.08
N ALA A 557 3.82 14.83 15.87
CA ALA A 557 4.77 13.84 16.39
C ALA A 557 6.19 14.10 15.86
N MET A 558 6.34 14.44 14.58
CA MET A 558 7.64 14.75 13.97
C MET A 558 8.23 16.07 14.48
N MET A 559 7.43 17.10 14.73
CA MET A 559 7.91 18.34 15.37
C MET A 559 8.45 18.07 16.79
N LYS A 560 7.72 17.27 17.55
CA LYS A 560 8.09 16.88 18.91
C LYS A 560 9.36 16.02 18.92
N LEU A 561 9.48 15.05 18.01
CA LEU A 561 10.70 14.26 17.81
C LEU A 561 11.90 15.15 17.42
N ALA A 562 11.70 16.13 16.53
CA ALA A 562 12.77 17.05 16.15
C ALA A 562 13.28 17.84 17.36
N ALA A 563 12.38 18.36 18.18
CA ALA A 563 12.73 19.07 19.40
C ALA A 563 13.51 18.17 20.39
N ASP A 564 13.03 16.95 20.64
CA ASP A 564 13.69 15.99 21.54
C ASP A 564 15.11 15.62 21.08
N ARG A 565 15.32 15.55 19.77
CA ARG A 565 16.61 15.19 19.16
C ARG A 565 17.49 16.41 18.85
N GLY A 566 17.08 17.62 19.22
CA GLY A 566 17.82 18.86 18.94
C GLY A 566 18.00 19.11 17.44
N ARG A 567 17.02 18.72 16.63
CA ARG A 567 17.02 18.82 15.16
C ARG A 567 16.02 19.89 14.70
N THR A 568 16.29 20.44 13.52
CA THR A 568 15.35 21.32 12.81
C THR A 568 14.82 20.58 11.59
N ILE A 569 13.53 20.73 11.30
CA ILE A 569 12.95 20.25 10.04
C ILE A 569 13.21 21.34 8.99
N ASP A 570 13.99 21.04 7.95
CA ASP A 570 14.12 21.94 6.81
C ASP A 570 12.75 22.09 6.13
N MET A 571 12.21 23.30 6.08
CA MET A 571 10.92 23.62 5.46
C MET A 571 11.08 24.29 4.08
N THR A 572 12.29 24.33 3.53
CA THR A 572 12.55 24.87 2.20
C THR A 572 11.78 24.07 1.15
N PRO A 573 11.04 24.72 0.23
CA PRO A 573 10.32 24.02 -0.83
C PRO A 573 11.25 23.12 -1.65
N ALA A 574 10.78 21.93 -2.01
CA ALA A 574 11.52 21.04 -2.88
C ALA A 574 11.73 21.68 -4.26
N ALA A 575 12.86 21.37 -4.90
CA ALA A 575 13.12 21.81 -6.26
C ALA A 575 12.07 21.24 -7.23
N GLN A 576 11.73 22.00 -8.27
CA GLN A 576 10.85 21.51 -9.32
C GLN A 576 11.50 20.32 -10.01
N GLN A 577 10.78 19.21 -10.04
CA GLN A 577 11.23 17.99 -10.70
C GLN A 577 10.79 18.06 -12.17
N ALA A 578 11.76 17.93 -13.08
CA ALA A 578 11.44 17.80 -14.49
C ALA A 578 10.62 16.51 -14.72
N PRO A 579 9.69 16.50 -15.70
CA PRO A 579 9.09 15.26 -16.17
C PRO A 579 10.18 14.31 -16.66
N ASP A 580 10.21 13.08 -16.14
CA ASP A 580 11.14 12.05 -16.60
C ASP A 580 10.63 11.41 -17.90
N GLU A 581 11.51 11.28 -18.88
CA GLU A 581 11.27 10.61 -20.18
C GLU A 581 11.86 9.19 -20.23
N GLY A 582 12.52 8.74 -19.15
CA GLY A 582 13.11 7.40 -19.07
C GLY A 582 12.08 6.29 -18.83
N ALA A 583 11.90 5.41 -19.82
CA ALA A 583 11.13 4.17 -19.63
C ALA A 583 11.89 3.19 -18.73
N ALA A 584 11.18 2.51 -17.83
CA ALA A 584 11.73 1.39 -17.07
C ALA A 584 12.18 0.27 -18.03
N THR A 585 13.36 -0.30 -17.80
CA THR A 585 13.87 -1.43 -18.60
C THR A 585 13.11 -2.71 -18.24
N VAL A 586 12.95 -3.59 -19.23
CA VAL A 586 12.32 -4.90 -19.04
C VAL A 586 13.33 -5.82 -18.34
N GLY A 587 13.02 -6.21 -17.12
CA GLY A 587 13.87 -7.06 -16.30
C GLY A 587 13.41 -8.51 -16.23
N ILE A 588 14.23 -9.37 -15.62
CA ILE A 588 13.90 -10.75 -15.30
C ILE A 588 14.38 -11.08 -13.89
N ARG A 589 13.58 -11.86 -13.17
CA ARG A 589 13.94 -12.35 -11.83
C ARG A 589 13.45 -13.77 -11.59
N PHE A 590 14.14 -14.49 -10.71
CA PHE A 590 13.75 -15.83 -10.24
C PHE A 590 14.33 -16.09 -8.85
N THR A 591 13.71 -16.99 -8.10
CA THR A 591 14.09 -17.36 -6.73
C THR A 591 14.64 -18.78 -6.69
N GLU A 592 15.72 -19.00 -5.95
CA GLU A 592 16.40 -20.27 -5.77
C GLU A 592 16.64 -20.56 -4.29
N LYS A 593 16.55 -21.84 -3.92
CA LYS A 593 16.95 -22.38 -2.62
C LYS A 593 18.08 -23.39 -2.81
N MET A 594 19.13 -23.29 -2.00
CA MET A 594 20.17 -24.32 -1.92
C MET A 594 20.46 -24.65 -0.46
N ALA A 595 20.67 -25.93 -0.17
CA ALA A 595 20.90 -26.44 1.18
C ALA A 595 22.04 -27.47 1.21
N GLY A 596 22.70 -27.60 2.35
CA GLY A 596 23.80 -28.54 2.56
C GLY A 596 24.50 -28.29 3.88
N THR A 597 25.77 -28.64 3.94
CA THR A 597 26.56 -28.56 5.18
C THR A 597 27.85 -27.80 4.93
N VAL A 598 28.24 -26.99 5.91
CA VAL A 598 29.54 -26.31 5.95
C VAL A 598 30.31 -26.73 7.20
N VAL A 599 31.63 -26.74 7.10
CA VAL A 599 32.55 -27.12 8.17
C VAL A 599 33.44 -25.92 8.51
N PRO A 600 33.71 -25.65 9.80
CA PRO A 600 34.65 -24.60 10.19
C PRO A 600 36.05 -24.83 9.59
N ALA A 601 36.71 -23.78 9.11
CA ALA A 601 38.02 -23.87 8.47
C ALA A 601 39.12 -24.46 9.38
N GLY A 602 38.98 -24.32 10.70
CA GLY A 602 39.88 -24.92 11.70
C GLY A 602 39.59 -26.38 12.06
N GLY A 603 38.62 -27.02 11.39
CA GLY A 603 38.02 -28.28 11.84
C GLY A 603 37.02 -28.06 12.97
N GLY A 604 35.98 -28.88 13.03
CA GLY A 604 34.91 -28.72 14.02
C GLY A 604 33.65 -29.49 13.66
N VAL A 605 32.57 -29.20 14.39
CA VAL A 605 31.25 -29.78 14.12
C VAL A 605 30.68 -29.13 12.86
N PRO A 606 30.28 -29.92 11.84
CA PRO A 606 29.58 -29.40 10.67
C PRO A 606 28.29 -28.69 11.07
N SER A 607 27.95 -27.61 10.37
CA SER A 607 26.70 -26.86 10.53
C SER A 607 25.86 -27.00 9.27
N ASP A 608 24.55 -27.14 9.47
CA ASP A 608 23.59 -26.96 8.39
C ASP A 608 23.71 -25.53 7.86
N CYS A 609 23.56 -25.41 6.55
CA CYS A 609 23.66 -24.15 5.83
C CYS A 609 22.70 -24.19 4.65
N HIS A 610 21.85 -23.17 4.53
CA HIS A 610 21.00 -23.01 3.36
C HIS A 610 20.72 -21.55 3.09
N PHE A 611 20.42 -21.20 1.84
CA PHE A 611 19.93 -19.87 1.49
C PHE A 611 18.64 -19.96 0.69
N VAL A 612 17.87 -18.87 0.75
CA VAL A 612 16.83 -18.58 -0.25
C VAL A 612 17.12 -17.20 -0.82
N VAL A 613 17.43 -17.15 -2.12
CA VAL A 613 17.82 -15.93 -2.81
C VAL A 613 16.95 -15.67 -4.03
N THR A 614 16.75 -14.40 -4.35
CA THR A 614 16.14 -13.96 -5.60
C THR A 614 17.21 -13.25 -6.43
N VAL A 615 17.46 -13.79 -7.63
CA VAL A 615 18.29 -13.16 -8.66
C VAL A 615 17.43 -12.13 -9.40
N ILE A 616 17.92 -10.90 -9.51
CA ILE A 616 17.20 -9.79 -10.13
C ILE A 616 18.10 -9.12 -11.18
N ALA A 617 17.66 -9.15 -12.43
CA ALA A 617 18.25 -8.37 -13.50
C ALA A 617 17.24 -7.32 -13.97
N GLU A 618 17.45 -6.07 -13.61
CA GLU A 618 16.57 -4.94 -13.98
C GLU A 618 16.56 -4.66 -15.50
N ASP A 619 17.62 -5.05 -16.20
CA ASP A 619 17.70 -5.04 -17.66
C ASP A 619 18.11 -6.43 -18.16
N ALA A 620 17.11 -7.20 -18.62
CA ALA A 620 17.33 -8.54 -19.13
C ALA A 620 18.20 -8.54 -20.41
N ASP A 621 18.11 -7.53 -21.26
CA ASP A 621 18.92 -7.46 -22.47
C ASP A 621 20.39 -7.10 -22.13
N ARG A 622 20.63 -6.27 -21.12
CA ARG A 622 21.98 -6.02 -20.59
C ARG A 622 22.59 -7.29 -19.99
N LEU A 623 21.84 -8.02 -19.15
CA LEU A 623 22.28 -9.29 -18.57
C LEU A 623 22.78 -10.26 -19.65
N LEU A 624 22.05 -10.39 -20.75
CA LEU A 624 22.36 -11.35 -21.82
C LEU A 624 23.50 -10.90 -22.75
N ARG A 625 23.79 -9.59 -22.82
CA ARG A 625 24.82 -9.03 -23.74
C ARG A 625 26.18 -8.81 -23.09
N GLU A 626 26.22 -8.42 -21.81
CA GLU A 626 27.48 -8.13 -21.13
C GLU A 626 28.23 -9.40 -20.76
N ALA A 627 29.56 -9.41 -20.95
CA ALA A 627 30.38 -10.60 -20.72
C ALA A 627 30.36 -11.10 -19.26
N ALA A 628 30.10 -10.19 -18.31
CA ALA A 628 30.01 -10.54 -16.90
C ALA A 628 28.67 -11.21 -16.53
N HIS A 629 27.63 -11.04 -17.36
CA HIS A 629 26.27 -11.53 -17.12
C HIS A 629 25.81 -11.32 -15.67
N GLU A 630 26.03 -10.10 -15.16
CA GLU A 630 25.84 -9.79 -13.74
C GLU A 630 24.39 -9.42 -13.44
N ALA A 631 23.88 -9.94 -12.33
CA ALA A 631 22.59 -9.63 -11.74
C ALA A 631 22.73 -9.36 -10.23
N ASP A 632 21.74 -8.71 -9.65
CA ASP A 632 21.67 -8.49 -8.21
C ASP A 632 21.11 -9.72 -7.49
N LEU A 633 21.51 -9.89 -6.23
CA LEU A 633 20.97 -10.88 -5.31
C LEU A 633 20.39 -10.21 -4.06
N ILE A 634 19.20 -10.66 -3.69
CA ILE A 634 18.62 -10.43 -2.37
C ILE A 634 18.24 -11.76 -1.75
N GLY A 635 18.18 -11.82 -0.42
CA GLY A 635 17.77 -13.04 0.27
C GLY A 635 18.39 -13.18 1.64
N THR A 636 18.31 -14.39 2.18
CA THR A 636 18.79 -14.75 3.50
C THR A 636 19.63 -16.01 3.43
N LEU A 637 20.62 -16.10 4.32
CA LEU A 637 21.43 -17.29 4.59
C LEU A 637 21.18 -17.74 6.03
N HIS A 638 20.73 -18.98 6.19
CA HIS A 638 20.60 -19.63 7.48
C HIS A 638 21.89 -20.36 7.83
N LEU A 639 22.52 -19.99 8.95
CA LEU A 639 23.75 -20.61 9.45
C LEU A 639 23.78 -20.59 10.99
N PRO A 640 23.20 -21.59 11.67
CA PRO A 640 23.07 -21.66 13.13
C PRO A 640 24.39 -21.60 13.90
N ALA A 641 25.49 -22.03 13.28
CA ALA A 641 26.82 -21.92 13.88
C ALA A 641 27.31 -20.47 14.05
N VAL A 642 26.68 -19.51 13.37
CA VAL A 642 27.00 -18.07 13.45
C VAL A 642 25.92 -17.31 14.20
N SER A 643 24.65 -17.53 13.85
CA SER A 643 23.51 -16.79 14.40
C SER A 643 22.28 -17.70 14.43
N PRO A 644 21.44 -17.64 15.48
CA PRO A 644 20.15 -18.31 15.47
C PRO A 644 19.18 -17.70 14.45
N ASP A 645 19.31 -16.40 14.15
CA ASP A 645 18.53 -15.70 13.13
C ASP A 645 19.24 -15.72 11.77
N PRO A 646 18.49 -15.67 10.64
CA PRO A 646 19.07 -15.57 9.29
C PRO A 646 19.99 -14.37 9.12
N LEU A 647 21.10 -14.57 8.40
CA LEU A 647 21.92 -13.49 7.89
C LEU A 647 21.25 -12.88 6.65
N THR A 648 21.20 -11.56 6.58
CA THR A 648 20.62 -10.83 5.44
C THR A 648 21.71 -10.48 4.43
N ILE A 649 21.42 -10.67 3.13
CA ILE A 649 22.35 -10.34 2.04
C ILE A 649 22.38 -8.83 1.79
N GLU A 650 23.58 -8.24 1.76
CA GLU A 650 23.80 -6.83 1.40
C GLU A 650 24.37 -6.73 -0.01
N LYS A 651 23.64 -6.08 -0.94
CA LYS A 651 24.13 -5.76 -2.29
C LYS A 651 24.77 -6.96 -3.01
N GLY A 652 24.14 -8.14 -2.89
CA GLY A 652 24.67 -9.39 -3.43
C GLY A 652 24.76 -9.36 -4.96
N ARG A 653 25.69 -10.14 -5.52
CA ARG A 653 25.96 -10.23 -6.96
C ARG A 653 25.92 -11.68 -7.42
N PHE A 654 25.26 -11.90 -8.54
CA PHE A 654 25.22 -13.16 -9.26
C PHE A 654 25.82 -12.99 -10.65
N ASN A 655 26.64 -13.93 -11.08
CA ASN A 655 27.17 -13.95 -12.45
C ASN A 655 26.81 -15.26 -13.13
N LEU A 656 26.28 -15.17 -14.34
CA LEU A 656 25.74 -16.29 -15.09
C LEU A 656 26.67 -16.72 -16.23
N PHE A 657 27.28 -17.91 -16.13
CA PHE A 657 28.15 -18.51 -17.16
C PHE A 657 29.41 -17.67 -17.52
N THR A 658 30.11 -17.11 -16.53
CA THR A 658 31.41 -16.46 -16.74
C THR A 658 32.50 -17.48 -17.09
N GLU A 659 33.57 -17.06 -17.77
CA GLU A 659 34.70 -17.94 -18.10
C GLU A 659 35.58 -18.16 -16.87
N ALA A 660 35.93 -19.42 -16.59
CA ALA A 660 36.90 -19.72 -15.54
C ALA A 660 38.30 -19.26 -15.99
N PRO A 661 38.96 -18.34 -15.25
CA PRO A 661 40.25 -17.78 -15.67
C PRO A 661 41.39 -18.80 -15.72
N ASP A 662 41.24 -19.91 -15.00
CA ASP A 662 42.24 -20.96 -14.77
C ASP A 662 41.90 -22.30 -15.43
N LYS A 663 40.72 -22.43 -16.08
CA LYS A 663 40.27 -23.68 -16.72
C LYS A 663 39.59 -23.44 -18.07
N ALA A 664 40.25 -23.86 -19.15
CA ALA A 664 39.67 -23.84 -20.49
C ALA A 664 38.39 -24.68 -20.56
N ALA A 665 37.38 -24.20 -21.29
CA ALA A 665 36.08 -24.85 -21.45
C ALA A 665 35.29 -25.13 -20.15
N THR A 666 35.58 -24.37 -19.07
CA THR A 666 34.77 -24.37 -17.85
C THR A 666 34.03 -23.04 -17.72
N ARG A 667 32.72 -23.10 -17.47
CA ARG A 667 31.88 -21.95 -17.16
C ARG A 667 31.58 -21.90 -15.67
N LEU A 668 31.45 -20.71 -15.11
CA LEU A 668 31.13 -20.48 -13.71
C LEU A 668 29.74 -19.85 -13.55
N MET A 669 29.01 -20.27 -12.53
CA MET A 669 27.97 -19.43 -11.94
C MET A 669 28.42 -19.00 -10.55
N GLU A 670 28.59 -17.71 -10.34
CA GLU A 670 29.21 -17.16 -9.13
C GLU A 670 28.20 -16.42 -8.27
N TYR A 671 28.28 -16.65 -6.96
CA TYR A 671 27.45 -16.06 -5.93
C TYR A 671 28.37 -15.29 -4.99
N ARG A 672 28.23 -13.97 -4.96
CA ARG A 672 29.02 -13.07 -4.11
C ARG A 672 28.05 -12.33 -3.19
N MET A 673 28.00 -12.75 -1.94
CA MET A 673 26.99 -12.31 -0.99
C MET A 673 27.67 -11.77 0.26
N PRO A 674 27.90 -10.44 0.34
CA PRO A 674 28.09 -9.79 1.62
C PRO A 674 26.85 -10.04 2.50
N LEU A 675 27.07 -10.33 3.77
CA LEU A 675 26.05 -10.77 4.72
C LEU A 675 26.20 -9.99 6.01
N ALA A 676 25.09 -9.70 6.67
CA ALA A 676 25.08 -9.16 8.01
C ALA A 676 24.11 -9.92 8.92
N THR A 677 24.51 -10.10 10.17
CA THR A 677 23.59 -10.48 11.26
C THR A 677 22.72 -9.28 11.66
N ALA A 678 21.66 -9.49 12.44
CA ALA A 678 20.84 -8.41 12.98
C ALA A 678 21.64 -7.43 13.88
N GLU A 679 22.71 -7.92 14.51
CA GLU A 679 23.65 -7.14 15.32
C GLU A 679 24.66 -6.35 14.47
N GLY A 680 24.67 -6.57 13.15
CA GLY A 680 25.58 -5.91 12.20
C GLY A 680 26.94 -6.58 12.08
N THR A 681 27.09 -7.83 12.54
CA THR A 681 28.32 -8.61 12.32
C THR A 681 28.40 -9.01 10.85
N ALA A 682 29.51 -8.67 10.18
CA ALA A 682 29.68 -8.88 8.75
C ALA A 682 30.30 -10.24 8.42
N PHE A 683 29.74 -10.92 7.43
CA PHE A 683 30.27 -12.11 6.80
C PHE A 683 30.27 -11.94 5.28
N TYR A 684 31.08 -12.73 4.59
CA TYR A 684 31.09 -12.76 3.13
C TYR A 684 30.97 -14.20 2.66
N PHE A 685 29.93 -14.48 1.88
CA PHE A 685 29.73 -15.78 1.25
C PHE A 685 30.17 -15.71 -0.22
N TYR A 686 31.02 -16.65 -0.61
CA TYR A 686 31.42 -16.89 -1.98
C TYR A 686 31.03 -18.32 -2.38
N GLY A 687 30.14 -18.44 -3.36
CA GLY A 687 29.72 -19.71 -3.92
C GLY A 687 30.04 -19.78 -5.41
N ARG A 688 30.45 -20.96 -5.90
CA ARG A 688 30.59 -21.19 -7.35
C ARG A 688 30.06 -22.54 -7.79
N LYS A 689 29.29 -22.56 -8.87
CA LYS A 689 28.97 -23.77 -9.63
C LYS A 689 30.00 -23.90 -10.74
N LEU A 690 30.58 -25.09 -10.88
CA LEU A 690 31.56 -25.41 -11.91
C LEU A 690 30.83 -26.19 -13.00
N ILE A 691 30.72 -25.62 -14.19
CA ILE A 691 30.02 -26.25 -15.31
C ILE A 691 31.05 -26.65 -16.34
N HIS A 692 31.31 -27.95 -16.44
CA HIS A 692 32.26 -28.53 -17.38
C HIS A 692 31.79 -29.90 -17.87
N ASP A 693 32.23 -30.32 -19.05
CA ASP A 693 31.90 -31.66 -19.58
C ASP A 693 32.93 -32.69 -19.09
N ASP A 694 32.56 -33.48 -18.07
CA ASP A 694 33.23 -34.73 -17.71
C ASP A 694 32.55 -35.92 -18.38
N ARG A 695 33.30 -37.01 -18.67
CA ARG A 695 32.76 -38.21 -19.35
C ARG A 695 31.55 -38.81 -18.58
N GLY A 696 30.33 -38.44 -18.96
CA GLY A 696 29.06 -38.93 -18.37
C GLY A 696 27.86 -37.99 -18.61
N LEU A 697 26.67 -38.34 -18.07
CA LEU A 697 25.48 -37.46 -18.05
C LEU A 697 25.49 -36.57 -16.78
N ASP A 698 26.54 -35.77 -16.54
CA ASP A 698 26.73 -35.00 -15.28
C ASP A 698 26.13 -33.58 -15.28
N LEU A 699 25.39 -33.21 -16.33
CA LEU A 699 24.73 -31.90 -16.47
C LEU A 699 23.91 -31.49 -15.24
N TRP A 700 23.26 -32.47 -14.60
CA TRP A 700 22.50 -32.23 -13.37
C TRP A 700 23.43 -31.92 -12.19
N GLY A 701 24.50 -32.68 -11.98
CA GLY A 701 25.45 -32.46 -10.87
C GLY A 701 26.10 -31.08 -10.93
N ASP A 702 26.55 -30.68 -12.12
CA ASP A 702 27.25 -29.42 -12.38
C ASP A 702 26.37 -28.18 -12.18
N THR A 703 25.10 -28.27 -12.54
CA THR A 703 24.13 -27.17 -12.42
C THR A 703 23.46 -27.11 -11.05
N THR A 704 23.54 -28.20 -10.27
CA THR A 704 22.88 -28.31 -8.96
C THR A 704 23.83 -28.28 -7.76
N THR A 705 25.14 -28.40 -7.96
CA THR A 705 26.14 -28.39 -6.88
C THR A 705 26.86 -27.04 -6.77
N LEU A 706 26.86 -26.46 -5.58
CA LEU A 706 27.53 -25.20 -5.27
C LEU A 706 28.64 -25.42 -4.24
N PHE A 707 29.88 -25.10 -4.61
CA PHE A 707 31.01 -25.09 -3.68
C PHE A 707 31.07 -23.75 -2.97
N VAL A 708 31.12 -23.77 -1.63
CA VAL A 708 30.96 -22.55 -0.82
C VAL A 708 32.16 -22.29 0.09
N LYS A 709 32.46 -21.00 0.26
CA LYS A 709 33.38 -20.45 1.26
C LYS A 709 32.70 -19.27 1.95
N ILE A 710 32.81 -19.22 3.28
CA ILE A 710 32.25 -18.15 4.10
C ILE A 710 33.40 -17.54 4.90
N TYR A 711 33.52 -16.22 4.88
CA TYR A 711 34.60 -15.47 5.49
C TYR A 711 34.08 -14.55 6.60
N CYS A 712 34.86 -14.38 7.68
CA CYS A 712 34.56 -13.46 8.78
C CYS A 712 34.98 -12.04 8.40
N GLY A 713 34.16 -11.33 7.61
CA GLY A 713 34.40 -9.96 7.20
C GLY A 713 33.54 -9.57 6.00
N ARG A 714 33.93 -8.52 5.28
CA ARG A 714 33.12 -7.95 4.17
C ARG A 714 33.49 -8.46 2.78
N ASP A 715 34.56 -9.25 2.69
CA ASP A 715 35.13 -9.71 1.43
C ASP A 715 35.83 -11.08 1.56
N ASP A 716 36.35 -11.58 0.44
CA ASP A 716 37.10 -12.84 0.34
C ASP A 716 38.57 -12.74 0.77
N GLN A 717 39.03 -11.55 1.17
CA GLN A 717 40.34 -11.34 1.79
C GLN A 717 40.31 -11.54 3.30
N SER A 718 39.11 -11.54 3.87
CA SER A 718 38.86 -11.77 5.29
C SER A 718 39.18 -13.23 5.69
N PRO A 719 39.36 -13.55 6.98
CA PRO A 719 39.66 -14.91 7.41
C PRO A 719 38.56 -15.91 7.02
N LEU A 720 38.93 -17.06 6.43
CA LEU A 720 37.99 -18.13 6.12
C LEU A 720 37.39 -18.71 7.40
N ALA A 721 36.06 -18.67 7.50
CA ALA A 721 35.30 -19.15 8.62
C ALA A 721 34.78 -20.57 8.37
N PHE A 722 34.16 -20.79 7.21
CA PHE A 722 33.56 -22.08 6.84
C PHE A 722 33.78 -22.41 5.36
N GLU A 723 33.79 -23.70 5.05
CA GLU A 723 33.75 -24.21 3.67
C GLU A 723 32.84 -25.43 3.58
N GLY A 724 32.27 -25.67 2.40
CA GLY A 724 31.37 -26.81 2.22
C GLY A 724 30.74 -26.88 0.85
N THR A 725 29.63 -27.62 0.77
CA THR A 725 28.89 -27.82 -0.48
C THR A 725 27.40 -27.73 -0.22
N LEU A 726 26.71 -26.96 -1.05
CA LEU A 726 25.25 -26.87 -1.09
C LEU A 726 24.73 -27.52 -2.38
N LYS A 727 23.51 -28.05 -2.32
CA LYS A 727 22.81 -28.61 -3.48
C LYS A 727 21.40 -28.03 -3.56
N ILE A 728 20.86 -27.97 -4.77
CA ILE A 728 19.44 -27.70 -5.00
C ILE A 728 18.67 -29.01 -5.03
N ASP A 729 17.57 -29.07 -4.28
CA ASP A 729 16.66 -30.20 -4.30
C ASP A 729 15.87 -30.20 -5.64
N PRO A 730 15.59 -31.37 -6.27
CA PRO A 730 14.81 -31.42 -7.51
C PRO A 730 13.43 -30.77 -7.41
N MET A 731 12.77 -30.83 -6.26
CA MET A 731 11.48 -30.17 -6.03
C MET A 731 11.66 -28.65 -5.92
N ASP A 732 12.69 -28.19 -5.21
CA ASP A 732 13.04 -26.77 -5.13
C ASP A 732 13.39 -26.20 -6.52
N PHE A 733 14.09 -26.98 -7.37
CA PHE A 733 14.36 -26.58 -8.76
C PHE A 733 13.08 -26.47 -9.59
N ALA A 734 12.15 -27.44 -9.47
CA ALA A 734 10.86 -27.35 -10.13
C ALA A 734 10.07 -26.11 -9.68
N HIS A 735 10.15 -25.76 -8.40
CA HIS A 735 9.58 -24.54 -7.85
C HIS A 735 10.27 -23.28 -8.38
N GLN A 736 11.61 -23.26 -8.47
CA GLN A 736 12.37 -22.13 -9.02
C GLN A 736 11.85 -21.74 -10.40
N LEU A 737 11.56 -22.71 -11.27
CA LEU A 737 11.01 -22.46 -12.60
C LEU A 737 9.66 -21.74 -12.57
N THR A 738 8.82 -21.95 -11.54
CA THR A 738 7.53 -21.25 -11.39
C THR A 738 7.68 -19.83 -10.84
N THR A 739 8.82 -19.49 -10.26
CA THR A 739 9.10 -18.14 -9.73
C THR A 739 9.62 -17.16 -10.79
N MET A 740 10.02 -17.67 -11.96
CA MET A 740 10.59 -16.84 -13.01
C MET A 740 9.57 -15.83 -13.54
N THR A 741 9.86 -14.55 -13.35
CA THR A 741 8.97 -13.45 -13.72
C THR A 741 9.72 -12.37 -14.49
N VAL A 742 9.02 -11.74 -15.44
CA VAL A 742 9.52 -10.58 -16.20
C VAL A 742 8.91 -9.33 -15.60
N THR A 743 9.75 -8.36 -15.24
CA THR A 743 9.36 -7.07 -14.68
C THR A 743 9.25 -6.01 -15.77
N ASN A 744 8.38 -5.00 -15.56
CA ASN A 744 8.21 -3.84 -16.45
C ASN A 744 7.88 -4.18 -17.92
N ALA A 745 7.34 -5.37 -18.20
CA ALA A 745 6.98 -5.75 -19.57
C ALA A 745 5.76 -4.95 -20.05
N PRO A 746 5.85 -4.17 -21.14
CA PRO A 746 4.75 -3.32 -21.63
C PRO A 746 3.60 -4.12 -22.24
N SER A 747 3.80 -5.42 -22.51
CA SER A 747 2.77 -6.30 -23.07
C SER A 747 3.07 -7.77 -22.79
N LEU A 748 2.04 -8.62 -22.93
CA LEU A 748 2.19 -10.07 -22.85
C LEU A 748 3.20 -10.62 -23.87
N LEU A 749 3.21 -10.05 -25.09
CA LEU A 749 4.17 -10.40 -26.13
C LEU A 749 5.61 -10.08 -25.73
N SER A 750 5.83 -8.90 -25.13
CA SER A 750 7.16 -8.51 -24.62
C SER A 750 7.62 -9.47 -23.53
N ARG A 751 6.74 -9.82 -22.58
CA ARG A 751 7.01 -10.81 -21.52
C ARG A 751 7.42 -12.17 -22.07
N LEU A 752 6.64 -12.73 -23.01
CA LEU A 752 6.94 -14.03 -23.62
C LEU A 752 8.27 -14.00 -24.39
N ASN A 753 8.57 -12.90 -25.08
CA ASN A 753 9.82 -12.76 -25.81
C ASN A 753 11.05 -12.68 -24.88
N THR A 754 10.95 -11.97 -23.76
CA THR A 754 12.04 -11.90 -22.76
C THR A 754 12.32 -13.27 -22.15
N ILE A 755 11.28 -14.02 -21.77
CA ILE A 755 11.42 -15.41 -21.29
C ILE A 755 12.14 -16.26 -22.35
N ARG A 756 11.67 -16.20 -23.61
CA ARG A 756 12.27 -16.97 -24.71
C ARG A 756 13.75 -16.62 -24.92
N LYS A 757 14.12 -15.33 -24.91
CA LYS A 757 15.51 -14.87 -25.05
C LYS A 757 16.39 -15.46 -23.94
N PHE A 758 15.96 -15.34 -22.69
CA PHE A 758 16.68 -15.87 -21.55
C PHE A 758 16.83 -17.41 -21.62
N SER A 759 15.75 -18.14 -21.92
CA SER A 759 15.79 -19.60 -22.05
C SER A 759 16.71 -20.06 -23.19
N MET A 760 16.69 -19.38 -24.34
CA MET A 760 17.59 -19.70 -25.46
C MET A 760 19.06 -19.43 -25.12
N PHE A 761 19.35 -18.33 -24.41
CA PHE A 761 20.70 -18.05 -23.94
C PHE A 761 21.19 -19.12 -22.97
N PHE A 762 20.39 -19.46 -21.96
CA PHE A 762 20.72 -20.48 -20.97
C PHE A 762 20.99 -21.84 -21.62
N ALA A 763 20.10 -22.29 -22.51
CA ALA A 763 20.27 -23.54 -23.26
C ALA A 763 21.48 -23.49 -24.21
N GLY A 764 21.74 -22.35 -24.83
CA GLY A 764 22.90 -22.12 -25.69
C GLY A 764 24.23 -22.25 -24.93
N GLN A 765 24.36 -21.61 -23.76
CA GLN A 765 25.57 -21.70 -22.93
C GLN A 765 25.85 -23.13 -22.46
N LEU A 766 24.81 -23.88 -22.08
CA LEU A 766 24.94 -25.30 -21.79
C LEU A 766 25.41 -26.06 -23.03
N PHE A 767 24.73 -25.91 -24.16
CA PHE A 767 25.12 -26.61 -25.40
C PHE A 767 26.56 -26.32 -25.81
N ASP A 768 27.01 -25.07 -25.77
CA ASP A 768 28.39 -24.68 -26.12
C ASP A 768 29.42 -25.30 -25.17
N THR A 769 29.09 -25.44 -23.88
CA THR A 769 29.97 -26.07 -22.88
C THR A 769 30.11 -27.58 -23.11
N TYR A 770 29.02 -28.27 -23.50
CA TYR A 770 29.00 -29.73 -23.70
C TYR A 770 29.24 -30.18 -25.16
N LYS A 771 29.33 -29.28 -26.15
CA LYS A 771 29.56 -29.61 -27.58
C LYS A 771 31.01 -29.43 -28.06
N GLY A 772 31.95 -29.09 -27.18
CA GLY A 772 33.33 -28.71 -27.50
C GLY A 772 34.20 -29.70 -28.30
N MET A 773 33.74 -30.90 -28.64
CA MET A 773 34.49 -31.86 -29.48
C MET A 773 33.61 -32.75 -30.38
N ALA A 774 33.19 -32.24 -31.54
CA ALA A 774 33.14 -33.13 -32.72
C ALA A 774 34.59 -33.31 -33.21
N PRO A 775 35.09 -34.53 -33.45
CA PRO A 775 36.48 -34.73 -33.87
C PRO A 775 36.72 -33.99 -35.19
N LYS A 776 37.75 -33.11 -35.22
CA LYS A 776 38.30 -32.60 -36.47
C LYS A 776 38.77 -33.81 -37.29
N PRO A 777 38.36 -33.96 -38.57
CA PRO A 777 38.95 -34.97 -39.43
C PRO A 777 40.45 -34.66 -39.55
N SER A 778 41.28 -35.64 -39.21
CA SER A 778 42.71 -35.62 -39.49
C SER A 778 42.91 -35.59 -41.00
N HIS A 779 43.29 -34.44 -41.54
CA HIS A 779 43.96 -34.37 -42.83
C HIS A 779 45.46 -34.52 -42.60
N ASP A 780 45.95 -35.73 -42.82
CA ASP A 780 47.31 -36.15 -43.21
C ASP A 780 47.30 -37.69 -43.19
N GLY A 781 47.55 -38.47 -44.25
CA GLY A 781 47.85 -38.20 -45.65
C GLY A 781 48.08 -39.55 -46.37
N THR A 782 47.73 -39.60 -47.66
CA THR A 782 48.50 -40.18 -48.79
C THR A 782 47.93 -39.63 -50.08
#